data_AF-W9XCL4-F1
#
_entry.id   AF-W9XCL4-F1
#
_cell.length_a   1.000
_cell.length_b   1.000
_cell.length_c   1.000
_cell.angle_alpha   90.00
_cell.angle_beta   90.00
_cell.angle_gamma   90.00
#
_symmetry.space_group_name_H-M   'P 1'
#
loop_
_entity.id
_entity.type
_entity.pdbx_description
1 polymer ?
#
loop_
_entity_poly.entity_id
_entity_poly.type
_entity_poly.pdbx_seq_one_letter_code
_entity_poly.pdbx_strand_id
1 'polypeptide(L)'
;MPSPWASITSSEVNQLSDSEKANRARFDNRSKVEALIQARFPIAANNRPVRARLQHITSLTVHLSDAVKVCSSGEYDTCKEIWGLLGFALEGLSGDLTHIETVAGIYEDILNTVPRYSSYADVVPNHPTFKRVLPDYYREFLHLSVRVIDVFCRGQLNIIKRIKWKKELKPFNTTVRRLIKIRDSVIAEAAAFHREDDQELRRRMLGLSLQQTPTEQTPPAIVQPHLFTVPTRNKLYVAREGLMSQLANALGCEDSSFETELKSVLLYGLGGTGKSEAAIEFAHRHRHEYHSCLWIAADTPVKIAQGFTSIATKLGLTAADDAQMHLRVQDWLSEPNDPRHLQGYWPTAPSGSIIITSQERDLLHEGLVGAGILVEPFSVMEGEELLRTILQRFNRGIHQAQAKAIVQEVGGLPITIKTIGSYMVETNVGAEDLLVRYRDLLQGQRIDNWSVGTTIASRSLAGFKVTLDRLDPSSKFLLSVLALLDPDTIFPNLYDPSVQEDVFVPFFPTKDEYDLAFNRLQKYSLIGSYPANEDSASVTVRVHRQVRRHLFASQTSSDLSTAFSWIVKKLRKEFPHQSPFAEPLSRSWPQCESWISHLIALNEVAVAYRNKLPVSEGLAEVLVDGAIYLWERGLLAQGRDLILSARNICESGATDQLLLAEVYSFHGCILSDAGEIDKALFCFNQQVNIRRNQLHELKRQNVAASMWDEIKLANAYNNLAGILTAHRDFDKAGMYNDFSLQLKERWKHTVDLDYLLTLTYQNFANNLAQQEKWDVAAEWYDKALAIPEEKHYFPRRALLFHNYGHLRLQQSMLPEACTLLTEAVQLRTTNLGDHYDTANSLHLLACCYRKMDEPINASVTVNLGSPLTTVNCFDRDLLREAIKILEQPHLNDRRRIARSKFQLSLVLRQMNDPEGPQLALEAAQMRMDILGQALEDSVGEEDFDELVPYV
;
A
#
# COMPACT_ATOMS: atom_id res chain seq x y z
N MET A 1 -10.01 22.38 39.67
CA MET A 1 -9.20 23.21 38.74
C MET A 1 -10.17 24.01 37.87
N PRO A 2 -9.85 25.25 37.47
CA PRO A 2 -10.67 25.94 36.48
C PRO A 2 -10.81 25.08 35.21
N SER A 3 -11.94 25.17 34.53
CA SER A 3 -12.14 24.52 33.22
C SER A 3 -10.96 24.89 32.30
N PRO A 4 -10.31 23.93 31.62
CA PRO A 4 -9.28 24.22 30.61
C PRO A 4 -9.78 25.17 29.50
N TRP A 5 -11.11 25.29 29.38
CA TRP A 5 -11.82 26.06 28.37
C TRP A 5 -12.17 27.49 28.82
N ALA A 6 -12.19 27.75 30.13
CA ALA A 6 -12.58 29.05 30.71
C ALA A 6 -11.65 30.23 30.33
N SER A 7 -10.53 29.96 29.63
CA SER A 7 -9.55 30.96 29.20
C SER A 7 -9.24 30.96 27.69
N ILE A 8 -10.08 30.37 26.85
CA ILE A 8 -9.79 30.24 25.39
C ILE A 8 -9.89 31.58 24.66
N THR A 9 -10.61 32.56 25.21
CA THR A 9 -10.58 33.93 24.71
C THR A 9 -9.20 34.55 24.95
N SER A 10 -8.41 34.69 23.89
CA SER A 10 -7.07 35.27 24.00
C SER A 10 -7.13 36.78 24.29
N SER A 11 -6.07 37.33 24.90
CA SER A 11 -5.95 38.79 25.09
C SER A 11 -6.05 39.57 23.78
N GLU A 12 -5.69 38.94 22.65
CA GLU A 12 -5.77 39.52 21.31
C GLU A 12 -7.23 39.64 20.83
N VAL A 13 -8.12 38.68 21.16
CA VAL A 13 -9.56 38.77 20.86
C VAL A 13 -10.20 39.95 21.62
N ASN A 14 -9.74 40.22 22.84
CA ASN A 14 -10.24 41.34 23.65
C ASN A 14 -9.80 42.73 23.14
N GLN A 15 -8.74 42.79 22.32
CA GLN A 15 -8.23 44.01 21.66
C GLN A 15 -9.00 44.37 20.37
N LEU A 16 -10.06 43.66 20.02
CA LEU A 16 -11.00 44.07 18.97
C LEU A 16 -11.74 45.35 19.38
N SER A 17 -11.91 46.28 18.44
CA SER A 17 -12.69 47.49 18.67
C SER A 17 -14.18 47.16 18.83
N ASP A 18 -14.97 48.07 19.39
CA ASP A 18 -16.41 47.83 19.59
C ASP A 18 -17.16 47.60 18.26
N SER A 19 -16.71 48.22 17.17
CA SER A 19 -17.26 47.96 15.83
C SER A 19 -16.93 46.56 15.32
N GLU A 20 -15.76 46.02 15.67
CA GLU A 20 -15.32 44.69 15.24
C GLU A 20 -16.01 43.59 16.05
N LYS A 21 -16.18 43.83 17.35
CA LYS A 21 -16.99 42.97 18.22
C LYS A 21 -18.43 42.89 17.70
N ALA A 22 -18.99 44.02 17.25
CA ALA A 22 -20.33 44.07 16.64
C ALA A 22 -20.41 43.36 15.27
N ASN A 23 -19.38 43.45 14.43
CA ASN A 23 -19.34 42.74 13.14
C ASN A 23 -19.18 41.22 13.32
N ARG A 24 -18.31 40.80 14.24
CA ARG A 24 -18.11 39.41 14.61
C ARG A 24 -19.40 38.75 15.10
N ALA A 25 -20.18 39.45 15.93
CA ALA A 25 -21.44 38.96 16.47
C ALA A 25 -22.49 38.60 15.39
N ARG A 26 -22.32 39.09 14.15
CA ARG A 26 -23.18 38.71 13.01
C ARG A 26 -22.99 37.27 12.57
N PHE A 27 -21.86 36.64 12.89
CA PHE A 27 -21.52 35.27 12.51
C PHE A 27 -21.50 34.35 13.72
N ASP A 28 -22.44 34.50 14.66
CA ASP A 28 -22.48 33.76 15.92
C ASP A 28 -22.82 32.26 15.80
N ASN A 29 -23.10 31.74 14.60
CA ASN A 29 -23.38 30.33 14.37
C ASN A 29 -23.01 29.89 12.96
N ARG A 30 -22.89 28.56 12.82
CA ARG A 30 -22.55 27.86 11.58
C ARG A 30 -23.36 28.36 10.38
N SER A 31 -24.69 28.35 10.46
CA SER A 31 -25.57 28.69 9.34
C SER A 31 -25.32 30.11 8.81
N LYS A 32 -24.95 31.06 9.68
CA LYS A 32 -24.60 32.43 9.25
C LYS A 32 -23.26 32.50 8.53
N VAL A 33 -22.27 31.66 8.89
CA VAL A 33 -21.00 31.54 8.15
C VAL A 33 -21.20 30.84 6.81
N GLU A 34 -22.00 29.79 6.75
CA GLU A 34 -22.33 29.10 5.50
C GLU A 34 -23.09 30.03 4.54
N ALA A 35 -24.04 30.82 5.05
CA ALA A 35 -24.77 31.83 4.28
C ALA A 35 -23.84 32.92 3.74
N LEU A 36 -22.82 33.36 4.51
CA LEU A 36 -21.79 34.27 4.03
C LEU A 36 -21.01 33.68 2.85
N ILE A 37 -20.57 32.42 2.97
CA ILE A 37 -19.84 31.70 1.93
C ILE A 37 -20.68 31.59 0.65
N GLN A 38 -21.98 31.34 0.79
CA GLN A 38 -22.90 31.27 -0.33
C GLN A 38 -23.21 32.64 -0.96
N ALA A 39 -23.28 33.73 -0.17
CA ALA A 39 -23.73 35.04 -0.64
C ALA A 39 -22.61 35.95 -1.20
N ARG A 40 -21.41 35.95 -0.61
CA ARG A 40 -20.33 36.89 -0.95
C ARG A 40 -19.36 36.38 -2.01
N PHE A 41 -19.23 35.07 -2.15
CA PHE A 41 -18.27 34.43 -3.04
C PHE A 41 -18.79 34.00 -4.43
N PRO A 42 -20.06 34.22 -4.84
CA PRO A 42 -20.48 34.07 -6.24
C PRO A 42 -19.77 35.03 -7.21
N ILE A 43 -19.15 36.12 -6.75
CA ILE A 43 -18.43 37.08 -7.62
C ILE A 43 -16.96 36.63 -7.85
N ALA A 44 -16.45 35.67 -7.07
CA ALA A 44 -15.18 34.97 -7.36
C ALA A 44 -15.33 33.85 -8.42
N ALA A 45 -16.39 33.91 -9.24
CA ALA A 45 -16.86 32.86 -10.15
C ALA A 45 -15.86 32.33 -11.19
N ASN A 46 -14.72 32.99 -11.40
CA ASN A 46 -13.73 32.56 -12.38
C ASN A 46 -12.56 31.75 -11.79
N ASN A 47 -12.47 31.57 -10.46
CA ASN A 47 -11.41 30.77 -9.82
C ASN A 47 -12.00 29.52 -9.15
N ARG A 48 -12.12 28.42 -9.93
CA ARG A 48 -12.65 27.12 -9.49
C ARG A 48 -11.95 26.55 -8.23
N PRO A 49 -10.60 26.59 -8.10
CA PRO A 49 -9.89 26.13 -6.89
C PRO A 49 -10.37 26.80 -5.58
N VAL A 50 -10.49 28.12 -5.58
CA VAL A 50 -10.91 28.89 -4.39
C VAL A 50 -12.34 28.52 -3.98
N ARG A 51 -13.23 28.36 -4.96
CA ARG A 51 -14.62 27.94 -4.71
C ARG A 51 -14.69 26.54 -4.10
N ALA A 52 -13.91 25.59 -4.61
CA ALA A 52 -13.87 24.23 -4.09
C ALA A 52 -13.39 24.21 -2.63
N ARG A 53 -12.33 24.97 -2.29
CA ARG A 53 -11.84 25.09 -0.91
C ARG A 53 -12.85 25.70 0.04
N LEU A 54 -13.52 26.78 -0.36
CA LEU A 54 -14.55 27.42 0.48
C LEU A 54 -15.78 26.52 0.68
N GLN A 55 -16.17 25.75 -0.35
CA GLN A 55 -17.22 24.73 -0.23
C GLN A 55 -16.79 23.59 0.69
N HIS A 56 -15.51 23.20 0.67
CA HIS A 56 -15.00 22.17 1.56
C HIS A 56 -14.89 22.65 3.02
N ILE A 57 -14.45 23.89 3.26
CA ILE A 57 -14.52 24.51 4.60
C ILE A 57 -15.95 24.47 5.14
N THR A 58 -16.94 24.74 4.28
CA THR A 58 -18.37 24.68 4.62
C THR A 58 -18.75 23.28 5.09
N SER A 59 -18.38 22.21 4.37
CA SER A 59 -18.67 20.83 4.82
C SER A 59 -17.97 20.47 6.13
N LEU A 60 -16.79 21.03 6.39
CA LEU A 60 -16.01 20.76 7.61
C LEU A 60 -16.52 21.52 8.84
N THR A 61 -17.38 22.52 8.68
CA THR A 61 -17.95 23.28 9.81
C THR A 61 -18.83 22.44 10.75
N VAL A 62 -19.31 21.27 10.31
CA VAL A 62 -20.05 20.36 11.19
C VAL A 62 -19.15 19.81 12.30
N HIS A 63 -17.90 19.50 12.00
CA HIS A 63 -16.94 18.93 12.95
C HIS A 63 -16.51 19.92 14.03
N LEU A 64 -16.42 21.21 13.68
CA LEU A 64 -16.29 22.30 14.66
C LEU A 64 -17.46 22.34 15.63
N SER A 65 -18.67 22.06 15.16
CA SER A 65 -19.87 22.06 16.01
C SER A 65 -19.85 20.87 16.97
N ASP A 66 -19.45 19.69 16.51
CA ASP A 66 -19.46 18.46 17.31
C ASP A 66 -18.34 18.42 18.35
N ALA A 67 -17.13 18.89 18.00
CA ALA A 67 -16.03 18.99 18.95
C ALA A 67 -16.32 19.98 20.09
N VAL A 68 -17.09 21.05 19.84
CA VAL A 68 -17.47 22.00 20.89
C VAL A 68 -18.67 21.51 21.72
N LYS A 69 -19.56 20.68 21.16
CA LYS A 69 -20.62 19.99 21.93
C LYS A 69 -20.03 19.05 22.98
N VAL A 70 -19.00 18.28 22.63
CA VAL A 70 -18.27 17.39 23.56
C VAL A 70 -17.65 18.16 24.73
N CYS A 71 -17.29 19.43 24.53
CA CYS A 71 -16.61 20.24 25.53
C CYS A 71 -17.55 21.04 26.46
N SER A 72 -18.87 21.05 26.22
CA SER A 72 -19.78 22.01 26.87
C SER A 72 -20.86 21.35 27.73
N SER A 73 -20.49 21.05 28.98
CA SER A 73 -21.45 21.21 30.09
C SER A 73 -21.46 22.68 30.55
N GLY A 74 -21.73 23.62 29.65
CA GLY A 74 -22.12 25.00 30.04
C GLY A 74 -21.49 26.23 29.36
N GLU A 75 -20.63 26.12 28.35
CA GLU A 75 -19.92 27.29 27.77
C GLU A 75 -20.39 27.65 26.32
N TYR A 76 -21.65 28.03 26.17
CA TYR A 76 -22.27 28.41 24.88
C TYR A 76 -21.63 29.64 24.20
N ASP A 77 -21.01 30.53 24.96
CA ASP A 77 -20.41 31.76 24.43
C ASP A 77 -19.11 31.50 23.64
N THR A 78 -18.33 30.48 23.99
CA THR A 78 -17.09 30.10 23.27
C THR A 78 -17.37 29.60 21.85
N CYS A 79 -18.51 28.94 21.61
CA CYS A 79 -18.94 28.55 20.26
C CYS A 79 -19.14 29.78 19.38
N LYS A 80 -19.88 30.78 19.88
CA LYS A 80 -20.23 31.99 19.15
C LYS A 80 -18.99 32.81 18.80
N GLU A 81 -18.01 32.80 19.69
CA GLU A 81 -16.70 33.43 19.49
C GLU A 81 -15.94 32.82 18.30
N ILE A 82 -15.87 31.49 18.24
CA ILE A 82 -15.19 30.76 17.16
C ILE A 82 -15.87 31.01 15.82
N TRP A 83 -17.20 30.84 15.76
CA TRP A 83 -17.98 31.11 14.54
C TRP A 83 -17.85 32.56 14.09
N GLY A 84 -17.92 33.47 15.06
CA GLY A 84 -17.85 34.89 14.84
C GLY A 84 -16.55 35.31 14.18
N LEU A 85 -15.41 34.84 14.71
CA LEU A 85 -14.08 35.18 14.21
C LEU A 85 -13.80 34.54 12.85
N LEU A 86 -14.21 33.27 12.66
CA LEU A 86 -14.07 32.59 11.37
C LEU A 86 -14.89 33.31 10.28
N GLY A 87 -16.16 33.60 10.56
CA GLY A 87 -17.03 34.30 9.62
C GLY A 87 -16.51 35.70 9.28
N PHE A 88 -16.06 36.46 10.27
CA PHE A 88 -15.53 37.81 10.03
C PHE A 88 -14.20 37.79 9.27
N ALA A 89 -13.31 36.83 9.57
CA ALA A 89 -12.07 36.63 8.83
C ALA A 89 -12.33 36.28 7.35
N LEU A 90 -13.26 35.37 7.08
CA LEU A 90 -13.67 35.00 5.73
C LEU A 90 -14.33 36.18 5.00
N GLU A 91 -15.15 36.97 5.69
CA GLU A 91 -15.78 38.17 5.10
C GLU A 91 -14.73 39.19 4.64
N GLY A 92 -13.71 39.48 5.46
CA GLY A 92 -12.66 40.41 5.05
C GLY A 92 -11.76 39.90 3.92
N LEU A 93 -11.57 38.58 3.82
CA LEU A 93 -10.82 37.95 2.74
C LEU A 93 -11.57 37.98 1.40
N SER A 94 -12.90 38.17 1.39
CA SER A 94 -13.68 38.22 0.15
C SER A 94 -13.27 39.36 -0.79
N GLY A 95 -12.52 40.35 -0.29
CA GLY A 95 -11.96 41.44 -1.09
C GLY A 95 -10.53 41.24 -1.61
N ASP A 96 -9.82 40.17 -1.24
CA ASP A 96 -8.41 39.90 -1.64
C ASP A 96 -8.26 38.48 -2.24
N LEU A 97 -8.54 38.38 -3.53
CA LEU A 97 -8.51 37.11 -4.28
C LEU A 97 -7.11 36.48 -4.40
N THR A 98 -6.03 37.24 -4.14
CA THR A 98 -4.66 36.70 -4.24
C THR A 98 -4.31 35.85 -3.02
N HIS A 99 -4.80 36.21 -1.84
CA HIS A 99 -4.44 35.55 -0.59
C HIS A 99 -5.53 34.64 -0.03
N ILE A 100 -6.78 34.79 -0.50
CA ILE A 100 -7.89 33.95 -0.08
C ILE A 100 -7.62 32.46 -0.28
N GLU A 101 -6.97 32.07 -1.38
CA GLU A 101 -6.68 30.66 -1.67
C GLU A 101 -5.76 30.02 -0.62
N THR A 102 -4.71 30.75 -0.24
CA THR A 102 -3.72 30.31 0.76
C THR A 102 -4.33 30.27 2.15
N VAL A 103 -5.06 31.32 2.55
CA VAL A 103 -5.64 31.39 3.89
C VAL A 103 -6.82 30.42 4.03
N ALA A 104 -7.64 30.23 3.00
CA ALA A 104 -8.68 29.21 2.97
C ALA A 104 -8.08 27.80 3.03
N GLY A 105 -7.01 27.52 2.28
CA GLY A 105 -6.31 26.22 2.37
C GLY A 105 -5.79 25.93 3.78
N ILE A 106 -5.29 26.95 4.49
CA ILE A 106 -4.84 26.78 5.88
C ILE A 106 -6.02 26.48 6.81
N TYR A 107 -7.15 27.20 6.68
CA TYR A 107 -8.36 26.89 7.45
C TYR A 107 -8.89 25.49 7.14
N GLU A 108 -8.90 25.08 5.88
CA GLU A 108 -9.29 23.75 5.44
C GLU A 108 -8.40 22.67 6.05
N ASP A 109 -7.07 22.81 5.95
CA ASP A 109 -6.11 21.88 6.54
C ASP A 109 -6.28 21.76 8.06
N ILE A 110 -6.54 22.88 8.75
CA ILE A 110 -6.81 22.87 10.19
C ILE A 110 -8.14 22.17 10.45
N LEU A 111 -9.23 22.57 9.80
CA LEU A 111 -10.55 22.00 10.05
C LEU A 111 -10.68 20.54 9.64
N ASN A 112 -9.87 20.04 8.71
CA ASN A 112 -9.73 18.62 8.35
C ASN A 112 -9.06 17.76 9.42
N THR A 113 -8.41 18.35 10.41
CA THR A 113 -7.83 17.61 11.53
C THR A 113 -8.83 17.38 12.66
N VAL A 114 -9.93 18.15 12.65
CA VAL A 114 -11.05 18.07 13.60
C VAL A 114 -11.95 16.82 13.48
N PRO A 115 -12.25 16.26 12.29
CA PRO A 115 -13.24 15.19 12.11
C PRO A 115 -12.86 13.87 12.77
N ARG A 116 -11.57 13.66 13.08
CA ARG A 116 -11.12 12.46 13.80
C ARG A 116 -11.40 12.51 15.31
N TYR A 117 -11.83 13.65 15.87
CA TYR A 117 -12.02 13.78 17.32
C TYR A 117 -13.36 13.27 17.84
N SER A 118 -14.45 13.38 17.08
CA SER A 118 -15.77 12.91 17.54
C SER A 118 -15.76 11.40 17.80
N SER A 119 -15.06 10.63 16.97
CA SER A 119 -14.85 9.19 17.18
C SER A 119 -14.03 8.82 18.42
N TYR A 120 -13.22 9.75 18.98
CA TYR A 120 -12.47 9.52 20.22
C TYR A 120 -13.20 10.01 21.47
N ALA A 121 -14.06 11.02 21.32
CA ALA A 121 -14.87 11.58 22.38
C ALA A 121 -15.85 10.55 22.97
N ASP A 122 -16.36 9.66 22.11
CA ASP A 122 -17.29 8.59 22.49
C ASP A 122 -16.57 7.44 23.22
N VAL A 123 -15.28 7.24 22.96
CA VAL A 123 -14.49 6.13 23.52
C VAL A 123 -13.81 6.51 24.84
N VAL A 124 -13.31 7.75 25.00
CA VAL A 124 -12.75 8.21 26.28
C VAL A 124 -13.03 9.70 26.56
N PRO A 125 -14.20 10.03 27.14
CA PRO A 125 -14.60 11.42 27.41
C PRO A 125 -13.66 12.21 28.36
N ASN A 126 -12.77 11.53 29.08
CA ASN A 126 -12.04 12.09 30.23
C ASN A 126 -10.52 11.95 30.20
N HIS A 127 -9.91 11.49 29.10
CA HIS A 127 -8.48 11.24 29.07
C HIS A 127 -7.66 12.55 29.19
N PRO A 128 -6.67 12.62 30.12
CA PRO A 128 -6.04 13.88 30.56
C PRO A 128 -5.30 14.63 29.45
N THR A 129 -4.83 13.91 28.43
CA THR A 129 -4.16 14.49 27.27
C THR A 129 -5.09 15.35 26.41
N PHE A 130 -6.33 14.89 26.16
CA PHE A 130 -7.29 15.65 25.33
C PHE A 130 -7.78 16.92 26.03
N LYS A 131 -7.92 16.87 27.36
CA LYS A 131 -8.20 18.06 28.19
C LYS A 131 -7.08 19.11 28.16
N ARG A 132 -5.85 18.71 27.80
CA ARG A 132 -4.68 19.61 27.71
C ARG A 132 -4.50 20.18 26.29
N VAL A 133 -4.56 19.33 25.27
CA VAL A 133 -4.13 19.69 23.91
C VAL A 133 -5.22 20.44 23.12
N LEU A 134 -6.48 20.11 23.35
CA LEU A 134 -7.59 20.64 22.57
C LEU A 134 -7.85 22.15 22.82
N PRO A 135 -7.82 22.67 24.07
CA PRO A 135 -7.88 24.11 24.32
C PRO A 135 -6.76 24.91 23.64
N ASP A 136 -5.54 24.37 23.58
CA ASP A 136 -4.39 25.02 22.94
C ASP A 136 -4.55 25.06 21.42
N TYR A 137 -5.07 24.00 20.83
CA TYR A 137 -5.42 23.94 19.41
C TYR A 137 -6.46 25.01 19.03
N TYR A 138 -7.56 25.11 19.78
CA TYR A 138 -8.59 26.13 19.51
C TYR A 138 -8.10 27.54 19.78
N ARG A 139 -7.25 27.74 20.79
CA ARG A 139 -6.61 29.03 21.05
C ARG A 139 -5.76 29.49 19.87
N GLU A 140 -4.92 28.62 19.32
CA GLU A 140 -4.08 28.93 18.15
C GLU A 140 -4.93 29.15 16.89
N PHE A 141 -6.05 28.44 16.74
CA PHE A 141 -7.05 28.72 15.69
C PHE A 141 -7.65 30.13 15.83
N LEU A 142 -8.05 30.53 17.04
CA LEU A 142 -8.58 31.87 17.29
C LEU A 142 -7.53 32.97 17.04
N HIS A 143 -6.28 32.74 17.44
CA HIS A 143 -5.17 33.66 17.16
C HIS A 143 -4.94 33.83 15.66
N LEU A 144 -5.00 32.74 14.88
CA LEU A 144 -4.93 32.79 13.43
C LEU A 144 -6.05 33.67 12.86
N SER A 145 -7.29 33.51 13.34
CA SER A 145 -8.43 34.30 12.87
C SER A 145 -8.33 35.79 13.20
N VAL A 146 -7.89 36.16 14.40
CA VAL A 146 -7.67 37.56 14.76
C VAL A 146 -6.59 38.21 13.90
N ARG A 147 -5.51 37.49 13.56
CA ARG A 147 -4.46 38.02 12.68
C ARG A 147 -4.94 38.21 11.24
N VAL A 148 -5.75 37.28 10.74
CA VAL A 148 -6.40 37.44 9.43
C VAL A 148 -7.30 38.68 9.46
N ILE A 149 -8.05 38.89 10.54
CA ILE A 149 -8.88 40.09 10.70
C ILE A 149 -8.02 41.37 10.73
N ASP A 150 -6.92 41.40 11.48
CA ASP A 150 -6.06 42.59 11.60
C ASP A 150 -5.37 42.99 10.28
N VAL A 151 -5.06 42.01 9.43
CA VAL A 151 -4.43 42.25 8.13
C VAL A 151 -5.45 42.61 7.06
N PHE A 152 -6.55 41.87 6.99
CA PHE A 152 -7.47 41.93 5.85
C PHE A 152 -8.70 42.79 6.11
N CYS A 153 -9.16 42.91 7.37
CA CYS A 153 -10.38 43.62 7.75
C CYS A 153 -10.15 45.05 8.30
N ARG A 154 -8.98 45.35 8.89
CA ARG A 154 -8.67 46.68 9.46
C ARG A 154 -7.98 47.64 8.46
N GLY A 155 -8.68 48.69 8.01
CA GLY A 155 -8.11 49.88 7.31
C GLY A 155 -8.16 49.89 5.77
N GLN A 156 -7.99 51.08 5.17
CA GLN A 156 -8.13 51.31 3.71
C GLN A 156 -7.06 50.57 2.86
N LEU A 157 -7.53 49.96 1.77
CA LEU A 157 -6.79 49.12 0.82
C LEU A 157 -5.82 49.94 -0.05
N ASN A 158 -4.50 49.77 0.15
CA ASN A 158 -3.42 49.99 -0.85
C ASN A 158 -2.07 49.48 -0.28
N ILE A 159 -0.94 49.72 -0.96
CA ILE A 159 0.48 49.29 -0.71
C ILE A 159 0.85 48.91 0.74
N ILE A 160 0.27 49.59 1.73
CA ILE A 160 0.31 49.27 3.16
C ILE A 160 -0.11 47.82 3.47
N LYS A 161 -1.14 47.25 2.81
CA LYS A 161 -1.56 45.84 2.97
C LYS A 161 -0.45 44.85 2.57
N ARG A 162 0.27 45.12 1.47
CA ARG A 162 1.41 44.28 1.02
C ARG A 162 2.61 44.35 1.98
N ILE A 163 2.87 45.52 2.57
CA ILE A 163 3.96 45.71 3.54
C ILE A 163 3.61 45.10 4.90
N LYS A 164 2.37 45.29 5.37
CA LYS A 164 1.87 44.72 6.63
C LYS A 164 1.83 43.18 6.56
N TRP A 165 1.30 42.60 5.48
CA TRP A 165 1.31 41.16 5.26
C TRP A 165 2.73 40.56 5.20
N LYS A 166 3.69 41.23 4.53
CA LYS A 166 5.09 40.78 4.54
C LYS A 166 5.72 40.77 5.93
N LYS A 167 5.35 41.71 6.83
CA LYS A 167 5.81 41.73 8.21
C LYS A 167 5.14 40.64 9.07
N GLU A 168 3.86 40.37 8.82
CA GLU A 168 3.08 39.34 9.52
C GLU A 168 3.33 37.90 9.02
N LEU A 169 3.96 37.72 7.86
CA LEU A 169 4.19 36.40 7.25
C LEU A 169 5.00 35.46 8.15
N LYS A 170 5.99 36.00 8.88
CA LYS A 170 6.88 35.21 9.73
C LYS A 170 6.18 34.74 11.03
N PRO A 171 5.47 35.62 11.78
CA PRO A 171 4.56 35.20 12.84
C PRO A 171 3.47 34.22 12.37
N PHE A 172 2.83 34.49 11.23
CA PHE A 172 1.78 33.65 10.66
C PHE A 172 2.27 32.23 10.35
N ASN A 173 3.39 32.09 9.64
CA ASN A 173 4.00 30.79 9.35
C ASN A 173 4.50 30.06 10.60
N THR A 174 4.76 30.79 11.69
CA THR A 174 5.13 30.20 12.99
C THR A 174 3.90 29.58 13.67
N THR A 175 2.76 30.28 13.65
CA THR A 175 1.48 29.75 14.14
C THR A 175 1.03 28.54 13.34
N VAL A 176 1.14 28.56 12.01
CA VAL A 176 0.84 27.40 11.15
C VAL A 176 1.72 26.20 11.52
N ARG A 177 3.04 26.40 11.71
CA ARG A 177 3.95 25.32 12.13
C ARG A 177 3.62 24.74 13.51
N ARG A 178 3.14 25.55 14.44
CA ARG A 178 2.69 25.06 15.76
C ARG A 178 1.43 24.21 15.64
N LEU A 179 0.45 24.65 14.85
CA LEU A 179 -0.77 23.90 14.59
C LEU A 179 -0.48 22.54 13.93
N ILE A 180 0.47 22.49 12.99
CA ILE A 180 0.95 21.23 12.38
C ILE A 180 1.56 20.30 13.45
N LYS A 181 2.41 20.81 14.34
CA LYS A 181 2.99 19.99 15.43
C LYS A 181 1.95 19.47 16.41
N ILE A 182 0.97 20.30 16.77
CA ILE A 182 -0.12 19.92 17.66
C ILE A 182 -0.97 18.82 17.00
N ARG A 183 -1.31 18.98 15.71
CA ARG A 183 -1.98 17.95 14.91
C ARG A 183 -1.22 16.63 14.96
N ASP A 184 0.07 16.65 14.64
CA ASP A 184 0.88 15.42 14.55
C ASP A 184 1.02 14.74 15.93
N SER A 185 1.09 15.54 17.02
CA SER A 185 1.09 15.03 18.40
C SER A 185 -0.22 14.33 18.76
N VAL A 186 -1.37 14.93 18.43
CA VAL A 186 -2.67 14.32 18.65
C VAL A 186 -2.79 13.00 17.88
N ILE A 187 -2.38 12.99 16.62
CA ILE A 187 -2.44 11.78 15.77
C ILE A 187 -1.58 10.67 16.38
N ALA A 188 -0.37 11.01 16.86
CA ALA A 188 0.54 10.06 17.48
C ALA A 188 0.02 9.51 18.83
N GLU A 189 -0.60 10.35 19.65
CA GLU A 189 -1.19 9.95 20.94
C GLU A 189 -2.48 9.13 20.74
N ALA A 190 -3.32 9.47 19.77
CA ALA A 190 -4.48 8.64 19.41
C ALA A 190 -4.05 7.25 18.90
N ALA A 191 -2.99 7.18 18.10
CA ALA A 191 -2.39 5.92 17.67
C ALA A 191 -1.76 5.13 18.83
N ALA A 192 -1.26 5.81 19.88
CA ALA A 192 -0.77 5.16 21.10
C ALA A 192 -1.89 4.59 21.96
N PHE A 193 -2.99 5.32 22.11
CA PHE A 193 -4.16 4.88 22.86
C PHE A 193 -4.80 3.62 22.25
N HIS A 194 -4.92 3.56 20.92
CA HIS A 194 -5.35 2.35 20.22
C HIS A 194 -4.44 1.14 20.44
N ARG A 195 -3.17 1.35 20.82
CA ARG A 195 -2.24 0.25 21.15
C ARG A 195 -2.40 -0.25 22.60
N GLU A 196 -2.77 0.62 23.54
CA GLU A 196 -2.99 0.25 24.95
C GLU A 196 -4.31 -0.48 25.18
N ASP A 197 -5.40 -0.06 24.51
CA ASP A 197 -6.72 -0.72 24.61
C ASP A 197 -6.68 -2.15 24.04
N ASP A 198 -5.93 -2.34 22.95
CA ASP A 198 -5.68 -3.64 22.30
C ASP A 198 -4.81 -4.58 23.18
N GLN A 199 -3.96 -4.03 24.05
CA GLN A 199 -3.16 -4.78 25.01
C GLN A 199 -3.96 -5.22 26.24
N GLU A 200 -4.88 -4.38 26.74
CA GLU A 200 -5.74 -4.69 27.88
C GLU A 200 -6.81 -5.74 27.52
N LEU A 201 -7.35 -5.68 26.29
CA LEU A 201 -8.24 -6.72 25.74
C LEU A 201 -7.51 -8.06 25.60
N ARG A 202 -6.23 -8.05 25.18
CA ARG A 202 -5.38 -9.25 25.09
C ARG A 202 -4.99 -9.83 26.44
N ARG A 203 -4.73 -8.99 27.46
CA ARG A 203 -4.49 -9.46 28.84
C ARG A 203 -5.70 -10.20 29.41
N ARG A 204 -6.91 -9.72 29.11
CA ARG A 204 -8.16 -10.40 29.50
C ARG A 204 -8.39 -11.71 28.75
N MET A 205 -7.99 -11.79 27.46
CA MET A 205 -8.07 -13.04 26.69
C MET A 205 -7.01 -14.08 27.08
N LEU A 206 -5.77 -13.66 27.36
CA LEU A 206 -4.68 -14.56 27.78
C LEU A 206 -4.90 -15.16 29.18
N GLY A 207 -5.71 -14.54 30.03
CA GLY A 207 -6.06 -15.05 31.36
C GLY A 207 -7.05 -16.23 31.37
N LEU A 208 -7.66 -16.57 30.22
CA LEU A 208 -8.72 -17.59 30.13
C LEU A 208 -8.30 -18.89 29.41
N SER A 209 -7.07 -19.00 28.90
CA SER A 209 -6.63 -20.15 28.09
C SER A 209 -5.53 -20.98 28.77
N LEU A 210 -5.81 -21.47 29.99
CA LEU A 210 -5.03 -22.54 30.61
C LEU A 210 -6.00 -23.59 31.17
N GLN A 211 -6.46 -24.52 30.33
CA GLN A 211 -6.77 -25.89 30.76
C GLN A 211 -6.97 -26.87 29.58
N GLN A 212 -6.06 -27.85 29.54
CA GLN A 212 -6.20 -29.25 29.09
C GLN A 212 -6.12 -29.62 27.60
N THR A 213 -5.02 -30.29 27.29
CA THR A 213 -4.73 -31.16 26.12
C THR A 213 -5.38 -32.54 26.25
N PRO A 214 -5.69 -33.20 25.11
CA PRO A 214 -5.44 -34.65 25.00
C PRO A 214 -4.74 -35.07 23.67
N THR A 215 -3.58 -35.70 23.88
CA THR A 215 -2.90 -36.84 23.25
C THR A 215 -3.11 -37.25 21.76
N GLU A 216 -1.99 -37.16 21.04
CA GLU A 216 -1.46 -37.80 19.82
C GLU A 216 -2.16 -39.01 19.16
N GLN A 217 -2.32 -38.93 17.83
CA GLN A 217 -2.00 -40.02 16.88
C GLN A 217 -1.32 -39.47 15.61
N THR A 218 -0.15 -40.01 15.28
CA THR A 218 0.75 -39.55 14.20
C THR A 218 0.34 -40.10 12.81
N PRO A 219 0.18 -39.27 11.76
CA PRO A 219 0.14 -39.71 10.37
C PRO A 219 1.55 -39.89 9.77
N PRO A 220 1.70 -40.65 8.67
CA PRO A 220 3.00 -41.06 8.15
C PRO A 220 3.75 -39.92 7.43
N ALA A 221 5.08 -39.92 7.59
CA ALA A 221 6.00 -38.90 7.08
C ALA A 221 5.95 -38.74 5.55
N ILE A 222 5.56 -37.54 5.10
CA ILE A 222 5.82 -37.04 3.75
C ILE A 222 7.31 -36.69 3.69
N VAL A 223 8.05 -37.30 2.76
CA VAL A 223 9.45 -36.98 2.50
C VAL A 223 9.53 -35.54 1.97
N GLN A 224 9.96 -34.59 2.80
CA GLN A 224 10.08 -33.18 2.45
C GLN A 224 11.42 -32.89 1.73
N PRO A 225 11.44 -32.05 0.68
CA PRO A 225 12.67 -31.68 -0.02
C PRO A 225 13.52 -30.68 0.78
N HIS A 226 14.83 -30.93 0.88
CA HIS A 226 15.81 -29.98 1.41
C HIS A 226 15.92 -28.74 0.50
N LEU A 227 15.29 -27.62 0.88
CA LEU A 227 15.25 -26.41 0.06
C LEU A 227 16.32 -25.40 0.50
N PHE A 228 17.15 -24.95 -0.45
CA PHE A 228 18.19 -23.93 -0.21
C PHE A 228 18.03 -22.78 -1.23
N THR A 229 17.39 -21.68 -0.82
CA THR A 229 17.15 -20.51 -1.70
C THR A 229 18.14 -19.37 -1.48
N VAL A 230 19.15 -19.56 -0.64
CA VAL A 230 20.17 -18.56 -0.32
C VAL A 230 20.99 -18.21 -1.57
N PRO A 231 21.29 -16.92 -1.81
CA PRO A 231 22.14 -16.49 -2.91
C PRO A 231 23.51 -17.19 -2.93
N THR A 232 24.15 -17.21 -4.09
CA THR A 232 25.47 -17.85 -4.25
C THR A 232 26.53 -17.21 -3.36
N ARG A 233 27.39 -18.07 -2.81
CA ARG A 233 28.47 -17.66 -1.92
C ARG A 233 29.44 -16.70 -2.60
N ASN A 234 29.76 -15.60 -1.93
CA ASN A 234 30.68 -14.59 -2.45
C ASN A 234 32.14 -15.07 -2.37
N LYS A 235 32.77 -15.29 -3.53
CA LYS A 235 34.17 -15.75 -3.63
C LYS A 235 35.20 -14.73 -3.13
N LEU A 236 34.82 -13.47 -2.89
CA LEU A 236 35.68 -12.41 -2.35
C LEU A 236 35.36 -12.11 -0.88
N TYR A 237 34.61 -12.98 -0.20
CA TYR A 237 34.31 -12.81 1.21
C TYR A 237 35.60 -12.81 2.04
N VAL A 238 35.78 -11.78 2.88
CA VAL A 238 36.88 -11.70 3.85
C VAL A 238 36.37 -12.23 5.19
N ALA A 239 37.11 -13.17 5.78
CA ALA A 239 36.70 -13.86 6.99
C ALA A 239 36.57 -12.89 8.18
N ARG A 240 35.35 -12.80 8.74
CA ARG A 240 35.05 -12.01 9.94
C ARG A 240 34.72 -12.93 11.11
N GLU A 241 35.70 -13.70 11.58
CA GLU A 241 35.46 -14.76 12.55
C GLU A 241 34.80 -14.26 13.84
N GLY A 242 35.16 -13.07 14.33
CA GLY A 242 34.49 -12.47 15.49
C GLY A 242 32.98 -12.20 15.26
N LEU A 243 32.59 -11.78 14.06
CA LEU A 243 31.18 -11.59 13.68
C LEU A 243 30.46 -12.94 13.52
N MET A 244 31.14 -13.94 12.95
CA MET A 244 30.59 -15.30 12.79
C MET A 244 30.35 -15.96 14.14
N SER A 245 31.27 -15.83 15.10
CA SER A 245 31.08 -16.30 16.48
C SER A 245 29.94 -15.57 17.18
N GLN A 246 29.80 -14.26 17.00
CA GLN A 246 28.65 -13.53 17.55
C GLN A 246 27.31 -14.01 16.98
N LEU A 247 27.26 -14.30 15.67
CA LEU A 247 26.09 -14.88 15.02
C LEU A 247 25.78 -16.29 15.53
N ALA A 248 26.79 -17.16 15.60
CA ALA A 248 26.65 -18.52 16.11
C ALA A 248 26.14 -18.53 17.56
N ASN A 249 26.67 -17.65 18.42
CA ASN A 249 26.24 -17.51 19.81
C ASN A 249 24.81 -17.00 19.92
N ALA A 250 24.46 -15.97 19.15
CA ALA A 250 23.12 -15.38 19.20
C ALA A 250 22.04 -16.33 18.64
N LEU A 251 22.41 -17.25 17.74
CA LEU A 251 21.55 -18.31 17.22
C LEU A 251 21.67 -19.64 17.98
N GLY A 252 22.51 -19.72 19.01
CA GLY A 252 22.65 -20.91 19.86
C GLY A 252 23.29 -22.14 19.20
N CYS A 253 24.11 -21.97 18.17
CA CYS A 253 24.80 -23.08 17.49
C CYS A 253 25.88 -23.76 18.36
N GLU A 254 26.35 -23.11 19.44
CA GLU A 254 27.40 -23.66 20.32
C GLU A 254 26.85 -24.52 21.48
N ASP A 255 25.55 -24.42 21.80
CA ASP A 255 24.93 -25.19 22.87
C ASP A 255 24.42 -26.54 22.34
N SER A 256 24.98 -27.64 22.86
CA SER A 256 24.63 -29.02 22.49
C SER A 256 23.23 -29.48 22.95
N SER A 257 22.48 -28.59 23.60
CA SER A 257 21.03 -28.68 23.76
C SER A 257 20.38 -27.85 22.66
N PHE A 258 19.86 -28.51 21.62
CA PHE A 258 18.86 -27.91 20.73
C PHE A 258 17.63 -27.56 21.59
N GLU A 259 17.67 -26.40 22.27
CA GLU A 259 16.52 -25.83 22.93
C GLU A 259 15.46 -25.53 21.86
N THR A 260 14.25 -25.96 22.16
CA THR A 260 13.06 -25.96 21.30
C THR A 260 12.45 -24.56 21.10
N GLU A 261 13.27 -23.53 20.87
CA GLU A 261 12.81 -22.16 20.69
C GLU A 261 13.42 -21.48 19.45
N LEU A 262 12.60 -20.76 18.70
CA LEU A 262 12.98 -19.98 17.53
C LEU A 262 13.90 -18.81 17.92
N LYS A 263 15.14 -18.79 17.40
CA LYS A 263 16.11 -17.73 17.67
C LYS A 263 16.18 -16.75 16.50
N SER A 264 16.19 -15.45 16.80
CA SER A 264 16.22 -14.40 15.78
C SER A 264 17.28 -13.33 16.08
N VAL A 265 18.01 -12.94 15.04
CA VAL A 265 19.13 -11.98 15.11
C VAL A 265 19.01 -10.92 14.04
N LEU A 266 19.17 -9.65 14.44
CA LEU A 266 19.25 -8.50 13.55
C LEU A 266 20.71 -8.11 13.34
N LEU A 267 21.18 -8.22 12.11
CA LEU A 267 22.38 -7.54 11.64
C LEU A 267 22.02 -6.12 11.20
N TYR A 268 22.53 -5.10 11.90
CA TYR A 268 22.26 -3.70 11.58
C TYR A 268 23.55 -2.88 11.42
N GLY A 269 23.47 -1.72 10.76
CA GLY A 269 24.62 -0.83 10.53
C GLY A 269 24.58 -0.13 9.18
N LEU A 270 25.63 0.64 8.88
CA LEU A 270 25.72 1.48 7.67
C LEU A 270 25.52 0.66 6.38
N GLY A 271 24.86 1.23 5.37
CA GLY A 271 24.71 0.58 4.07
C GLY A 271 26.08 0.31 3.41
N GLY A 272 26.32 -0.92 2.98
CA GLY A 272 27.59 -1.31 2.35
C GLY A 272 28.62 -1.95 3.28
N THR A 273 28.32 -2.16 4.57
CA THR A 273 29.20 -2.85 5.54
C THR A 273 29.24 -4.38 5.39
N GLY A 274 28.43 -4.96 4.50
CA GLY A 274 28.44 -6.41 4.24
C GLY A 274 27.51 -7.25 5.12
N LYS A 275 26.44 -6.68 5.69
CA LYS A 275 25.45 -7.42 6.49
C LYS A 275 24.85 -8.63 5.76
N SER A 276 24.31 -8.42 4.57
CA SER A 276 23.71 -9.49 3.76
C SER A 276 24.76 -10.51 3.32
N GLU A 277 25.99 -10.07 3.05
CA GLU A 277 27.12 -10.96 2.74
C GLU A 277 27.51 -11.84 3.94
N ALA A 278 27.45 -11.30 5.16
CA ALA A 278 27.68 -12.09 6.37
C ALA A 278 26.56 -13.11 6.61
N ALA A 279 25.28 -12.73 6.39
CA ALA A 279 24.16 -13.66 6.48
C ALA A 279 24.25 -14.80 5.43
N ILE A 280 24.62 -14.47 4.19
CA ILE A 280 24.87 -15.46 3.12
C ILE A 280 26.00 -16.40 3.54
N GLU A 281 27.15 -15.85 3.97
CA GLU A 281 28.29 -16.67 4.39
C GLU A 281 27.93 -17.61 5.55
N PHE A 282 27.20 -17.11 6.56
CA PHE A 282 26.73 -17.92 7.68
C PHE A 282 25.83 -19.08 7.18
N ALA A 283 24.82 -18.78 6.37
CA ALA A 283 23.92 -19.82 5.84
C ALA A 283 24.65 -20.86 4.98
N HIS A 284 25.70 -20.46 4.24
CA HIS A 284 26.54 -21.41 3.50
C HIS A 284 27.43 -22.27 4.42
N ARG A 285 28.00 -21.69 5.48
CA ARG A 285 28.81 -22.44 6.48
C ARG A 285 27.98 -23.47 7.24
N HIS A 286 26.72 -23.14 7.53
CA HIS A 286 25.80 -23.96 8.32
C HIS A 286 24.74 -24.70 7.47
N ARG A 287 24.91 -24.79 6.14
CA ARG A 287 23.93 -25.38 5.21
C ARG A 287 23.43 -26.78 5.62
N HIS A 288 24.32 -27.59 6.21
CA HIS A 288 24.03 -28.97 6.61
C HIS A 288 23.38 -29.08 7.99
N GLU A 289 23.38 -28.01 8.77
CA GLU A 289 22.81 -27.98 10.13
C GLU A 289 21.31 -27.66 10.12
N TYR A 290 20.79 -27.13 9.01
CA TYR A 290 19.38 -26.80 8.85
C TYR A 290 18.74 -27.68 7.78
N HIS A 291 17.49 -28.10 8.02
CA HIS A 291 16.72 -28.87 7.03
C HIS A 291 16.49 -28.07 5.74
N SER A 292 16.27 -26.76 5.84
CA SER A 292 16.14 -25.84 4.72
C SER A 292 16.63 -24.45 5.10
N CYS A 293 17.18 -23.72 4.14
CA CYS A 293 17.60 -22.34 4.31
C CYS A 293 16.87 -21.48 3.29
N LEU A 294 15.99 -20.61 3.79
CA LEU A 294 15.13 -19.76 2.96
C LEU A 294 15.66 -18.32 2.93
N TRP A 295 15.72 -17.72 1.75
CA TRP A 295 16.10 -16.33 1.55
C TRP A 295 14.97 -15.54 0.91
N ILE A 296 14.55 -14.47 1.60
CA ILE A 296 13.46 -13.59 1.16
C ILE A 296 13.98 -12.15 1.16
N ALA A 297 13.82 -11.45 0.04
CA ALA A 297 14.07 -10.02 -0.02
C ALA A 297 12.90 -9.28 0.64
N ALA A 298 13.17 -8.56 1.73
CA ALA A 298 12.14 -7.97 2.58
C ALA A 298 12.11 -6.42 2.52
N ASP A 299 12.53 -5.83 1.40
CA ASP A 299 12.55 -4.37 1.24
C ASP A 299 11.16 -3.77 1.03
N THR A 300 10.24 -4.53 0.42
CA THR A 300 8.86 -4.11 0.15
C THR A 300 7.89 -5.26 0.37
N PRO A 301 6.63 -5.00 0.74
CA PRO A 301 5.62 -6.05 0.90
C PRO A 301 5.45 -6.93 -0.34
N VAL A 302 5.57 -6.34 -1.53
CA VAL A 302 5.47 -7.06 -2.81
C VAL A 302 6.61 -8.07 -2.97
N LYS A 303 7.85 -7.70 -2.63
CA LYS A 303 9.00 -8.64 -2.68
C LYS A 303 8.87 -9.77 -1.67
N ILE A 304 8.33 -9.47 -0.48
CA ILE A 304 8.07 -10.48 0.53
C ILE A 304 7.06 -11.48 -0.03
N ALA A 305 5.90 -11.01 -0.50
CA ALA A 305 4.87 -11.84 -1.12
C ALA A 305 5.45 -12.71 -2.26
N GLN A 306 6.19 -12.11 -3.20
CA GLN A 306 6.84 -12.84 -4.31
C GLN A 306 7.87 -13.87 -3.85
N GLY A 307 8.69 -13.54 -2.84
CA GLY A 307 9.69 -14.46 -2.29
C GLY A 307 9.04 -15.71 -1.69
N PHE A 308 7.93 -15.50 -0.98
CA PHE A 308 7.09 -16.56 -0.46
C PHE A 308 6.40 -17.38 -1.54
N THR A 309 5.81 -16.75 -2.55
CA THR A 309 5.29 -17.41 -3.75
C THR A 309 6.32 -18.33 -4.37
N SER A 310 7.54 -17.83 -4.59
CA SER A 310 8.63 -18.61 -5.18
C SER A 310 9.01 -19.82 -4.33
N ILE A 311 9.05 -19.68 -3.00
CA ILE A 311 9.34 -20.78 -2.08
C ILE A 311 8.22 -21.82 -2.13
N ALA A 312 6.95 -21.41 -2.08
CA ALA A 312 5.81 -22.30 -2.14
C ALA A 312 5.78 -23.14 -3.42
N THR A 313 6.02 -22.51 -4.58
CA THR A 313 6.13 -23.21 -5.87
C THR A 313 7.24 -24.26 -5.83
N LYS A 314 8.40 -23.94 -5.26
CA LYS A 314 9.54 -24.87 -5.17
C LYS A 314 9.29 -26.02 -4.21
N LEU A 315 8.49 -25.81 -3.16
CA LEU A 315 8.04 -26.85 -2.24
C LEU A 315 6.91 -27.72 -2.83
N GLY A 316 6.44 -27.42 -4.05
CA GLY A 316 5.32 -28.14 -4.67
C GLY A 316 3.97 -27.85 -3.99
N LEU A 317 3.89 -26.76 -3.22
CA LEU A 317 2.67 -26.30 -2.55
C LEU A 317 1.74 -25.62 -3.57
N THR A 318 1.34 -26.32 -4.62
CA THR A 318 0.59 -25.72 -5.73
C THR A 318 -0.86 -25.45 -5.37
N ALA A 319 -1.29 -24.21 -5.53
CA ALA A 319 -2.65 -23.80 -5.90
C ALA A 319 -2.52 -22.60 -6.87
N ALA A 320 -3.59 -22.30 -7.60
CA ALA A 320 -3.59 -21.29 -8.66
C ALA A 320 -3.65 -19.82 -8.17
N ASP A 321 -3.49 -19.57 -6.87
CA ASP A 321 -3.37 -18.21 -6.32
C ASP A 321 -2.07 -18.00 -5.53
N ASP A 322 -1.26 -17.09 -6.05
CA ASP A 322 0.03 -16.67 -5.51
C ASP A 322 -0.10 -15.71 -4.31
N ALA A 323 -1.27 -15.10 -4.07
CA ALA A 323 -1.48 -14.10 -3.01
C ALA A 323 -1.35 -14.68 -1.57
N GLN A 324 -1.58 -15.98 -1.40
CA GLN A 324 -1.57 -16.68 -0.10
C GLN A 324 -0.41 -17.67 0.07
N MET A 325 0.49 -17.74 -0.90
CA MET A 325 1.63 -18.67 -0.86
C MET A 325 2.55 -18.44 0.34
N HIS A 326 2.56 -17.21 0.88
CA HIS A 326 3.29 -16.89 2.08
C HIS A 326 2.79 -17.61 3.32
N LEU A 327 1.48 -17.78 3.45
CA LEU A 327 0.89 -18.52 4.57
C LEU A 327 1.16 -20.00 4.42
N ARG A 328 1.14 -20.55 3.20
CA ARG A 328 1.50 -21.96 2.99
C ARG A 328 2.95 -22.27 3.33
N VAL A 329 3.86 -21.36 3.04
CA VAL A 329 5.25 -21.49 3.46
C VAL A 329 5.38 -21.26 4.96
N GLN A 330 4.58 -20.39 5.57
CA GLN A 330 4.53 -20.25 7.02
C GLN A 330 3.94 -21.49 7.70
N ASP A 331 2.86 -22.07 7.21
CA ASP A 331 2.26 -23.33 7.66
C ASP A 331 3.26 -24.47 7.46
N TRP A 332 4.00 -24.47 6.36
CA TRP A 332 5.13 -25.39 6.17
C TRP A 332 6.25 -25.15 7.19
N LEU A 333 6.50 -23.90 7.57
CA LEU A 333 7.46 -23.53 8.61
C LEU A 333 6.93 -23.72 10.04
N SER A 334 5.62 -23.95 10.29
CA SER A 334 5.06 -23.84 11.65
C SER A 334 3.96 -24.82 12.03
N GLU A 335 4.00 -25.24 13.30
CA GLU A 335 2.84 -25.40 14.18
C GLU A 335 2.88 -24.23 15.20
N PRO A 336 1.74 -23.76 15.75
CA PRO A 336 1.47 -22.33 15.97
C PRO A 336 2.17 -21.69 17.19
N ASN A 337 2.73 -20.48 17.03
CA ASN A 337 2.51 -19.29 17.89
C ASN A 337 3.28 -18.01 17.43
N ASP A 338 2.57 -16.87 17.51
CA ASP A 338 2.80 -15.49 17.00
C ASP A 338 4.00 -14.71 17.59
N PRO A 339 4.74 -13.84 16.84
CA PRO A 339 4.67 -12.38 17.10
C PRO A 339 5.05 -11.43 15.92
N ARG A 340 5.00 -10.11 16.18
CA ARG A 340 4.39 -9.15 15.26
C ARG A 340 5.13 -7.83 15.04
N HIS A 341 5.38 -7.57 13.75
CA HIS A 341 5.41 -6.33 12.92
C HIS A 341 5.88 -6.75 11.50
N LEU A 342 6.48 -7.95 11.39
CA LEU A 342 6.38 -8.92 10.29
C LEU A 342 5.05 -9.70 10.32
N GLN A 343 3.97 -9.08 10.83
CA GLN A 343 2.64 -9.66 11.01
C GLN A 343 2.13 -10.22 9.68
N GLY A 344 2.06 -11.55 9.59
CA GLY A 344 1.64 -12.25 8.37
C GLY A 344 2.79 -12.84 7.56
N TYR A 345 4.06 -12.58 7.86
CA TYR A 345 5.22 -13.17 7.14
C TYR A 345 6.31 -13.76 8.05
N TRP A 346 6.26 -13.52 9.36
CA TRP A 346 7.19 -14.15 10.31
C TRP A 346 6.89 -15.65 10.45
N PRO A 347 7.90 -16.54 10.47
CA PRO A 347 7.66 -17.96 10.69
C PRO A 347 7.19 -18.21 12.13
N THR A 348 6.12 -18.97 12.30
CA THR A 348 5.62 -19.44 13.61
C THR A 348 6.27 -20.76 14.03
N ALA A 349 7.49 -21.04 13.58
CA ALA A 349 8.17 -22.33 13.77
C ALA A 349 8.52 -22.59 15.25
N PRO A 350 8.37 -23.83 15.78
CA PRO A 350 8.77 -24.16 17.14
C PRO A 350 10.30 -24.09 17.34
N SER A 351 11.07 -24.30 16.27
CA SER A 351 12.53 -24.25 16.30
C SER A 351 13.08 -23.73 14.98
N GLY A 352 14.16 -22.96 15.02
CA GLY A 352 14.84 -22.47 13.83
C GLY A 352 15.66 -21.22 14.11
N SER A 353 16.29 -20.70 13.06
CA SER A 353 17.15 -19.53 13.11
C SER A 353 16.69 -18.50 12.08
N ILE A 354 16.47 -17.26 12.52
CA ILE A 354 16.11 -16.14 11.65
C ILE A 354 17.20 -15.09 11.69
N ILE A 355 17.74 -14.73 10.52
CA ILE A 355 18.68 -13.62 10.36
C ILE A 355 17.99 -12.52 9.57
N ILE A 356 17.85 -11.34 10.19
CA ILE A 356 17.38 -10.13 9.54
C ILE A 356 18.58 -9.24 9.23
N THR A 357 18.63 -8.62 8.05
CA THR A 357 19.61 -7.58 7.76
C THR A 357 18.92 -6.25 7.47
N SER A 358 19.20 -5.22 8.27
CA SER A 358 18.61 -3.87 8.09
C SER A 358 19.65 -2.76 8.22
N GLN A 359 19.35 -1.58 7.67
CA GLN A 359 20.11 -0.37 8.00
C GLN A 359 19.60 0.31 9.27
N GLU A 360 18.37 0.01 9.66
CA GLU A 360 17.66 0.64 10.78
C GLU A 360 17.82 -0.21 12.04
N ARG A 361 18.01 0.46 13.18
CA ARG A 361 18.10 -0.18 14.49
C ARG A 361 16.73 -0.41 15.12
N ASP A 362 15.71 0.27 14.62
CA ASP A 362 14.42 0.43 15.28
C ASP A 362 13.67 -0.90 15.44
N LEU A 363 13.95 -1.88 14.58
CA LEU A 363 13.48 -3.27 14.69
C LEU A 363 13.85 -3.97 16.01
N LEU A 364 14.87 -3.50 16.74
CA LEU A 364 15.21 -4.02 18.08
C LEU A 364 14.23 -3.55 19.16
N HIS A 365 13.56 -2.42 18.96
CA HIS A 365 12.63 -1.85 19.93
C HIS A 365 11.20 -2.42 19.80
N GLU A 366 10.94 -3.16 18.72
CA GLU A 366 9.64 -3.76 18.39
C GLU A 366 9.44 -5.18 18.98
N GLY A 367 10.42 -5.72 19.71
CA GLY A 367 10.31 -7.00 20.42
C GLY A 367 10.28 -8.26 19.54
N LEU A 368 10.43 -8.12 18.22
CA LEU A 368 10.46 -9.22 17.23
C LEU A 368 11.77 -10.01 17.21
N VAL A 369 12.88 -9.39 17.64
CA VAL A 369 14.23 -9.93 17.44
C VAL A 369 14.91 -10.20 18.79
N GLY A 370 15.42 -11.41 18.98
CA GLY A 370 16.08 -11.84 20.22
C GLY A 370 17.42 -11.16 20.49
N ALA A 371 18.17 -10.81 19.44
CA ALA A 371 19.45 -10.10 19.57
C ALA A 371 19.75 -9.14 18.41
N GLY A 372 20.56 -8.12 18.67
CA GLY A 372 21.03 -7.17 17.66
C GLY A 372 22.56 -7.10 17.61
N ILE A 373 23.13 -7.25 16.41
CA ILE A 373 24.58 -7.16 16.17
C ILE A 373 24.86 -5.99 15.22
N LEU A 374 25.65 -5.02 15.70
CA LEU A 374 26.15 -3.93 14.88
C LEU A 374 27.28 -4.43 13.97
N VAL A 375 27.05 -4.41 12.67
CA VAL A 375 28.06 -4.75 11.66
C VAL A 375 28.85 -3.49 11.30
N GLU A 376 30.02 -3.36 11.91
CA GLU A 376 30.94 -2.25 11.66
C GLU A 376 31.62 -2.37 10.27
N PRO A 377 32.11 -1.23 9.71
CA PRO A 377 33.03 -1.24 8.57
C PRO A 377 34.26 -2.14 8.82
N PHE A 378 34.95 -2.51 7.76
CA PHE A 378 36.18 -3.29 7.90
C PHE A 378 37.24 -2.53 8.69
N SER A 379 37.90 -3.27 9.56
CA SER A 379 39.20 -2.91 10.09
C SER A 379 40.20 -2.73 8.94
N VAL A 380 41.30 -2.06 9.26
CA VAL A 380 42.37 -1.83 8.27
C VAL A 380 42.94 -3.15 7.74
N MET A 381 43.00 -4.20 8.57
CA MET A 381 43.48 -5.52 8.16
C MET A 381 42.52 -6.22 7.19
N GLU A 382 41.22 -6.29 7.54
CA GLU A 382 40.19 -6.88 6.66
C GLU A 382 40.10 -6.13 5.32
N GLY A 383 40.23 -4.80 5.35
CA GLY A 383 40.24 -3.98 4.13
C GLY A 383 41.49 -4.17 3.28
N GLU A 384 42.68 -4.34 3.89
CA GLU A 384 43.92 -4.63 3.19
C GLU A 384 43.84 -5.97 2.47
N GLU A 385 43.32 -6.99 3.17
CA GLU A 385 43.10 -8.32 2.63
C GLU A 385 42.20 -8.25 1.38
N LEU A 386 41.02 -7.63 1.50
CA LEU A 386 40.11 -7.47 0.36
C LEU A 386 40.78 -6.80 -0.84
N LEU A 387 41.45 -5.67 -0.63
CA LEU A 387 42.10 -4.92 -1.71
C LEU A 387 43.20 -5.74 -2.39
N ARG A 388 44.03 -6.42 -1.60
CA ARG A 388 45.12 -7.27 -2.11
C ARG A 388 44.57 -8.46 -2.88
N THR A 389 43.55 -9.15 -2.37
CA THR A 389 42.91 -10.27 -3.06
C THR A 389 42.33 -9.85 -4.41
N ILE A 390 41.71 -8.66 -4.49
CA ILE A 390 41.19 -8.12 -5.76
C ILE A 390 42.35 -7.89 -6.75
N LEU A 391 43.41 -7.18 -6.34
CA LEU A 391 44.53 -6.87 -7.23
C LEU A 391 45.29 -8.13 -7.69
N GLN A 392 45.48 -9.09 -6.78
CA GLN A 392 46.16 -10.36 -7.07
C GLN A 392 45.43 -11.19 -8.12
N ARG A 393 44.10 -11.20 -8.15
CA ARG A 393 43.32 -11.90 -9.19
C ARG A 393 43.61 -11.41 -10.61
N PHE A 394 44.11 -10.19 -10.74
CA PHE A 394 44.52 -9.59 -12.00
C PHE A 394 46.04 -9.49 -12.14
N ASN A 395 46.79 -10.31 -11.39
CA ASN A 395 48.26 -10.34 -11.37
C ASN A 395 48.89 -8.97 -11.04
N ARG A 396 48.22 -8.14 -10.24
CA ARG A 396 48.77 -6.88 -9.73
C ARG A 396 49.12 -7.00 -8.25
N GLY A 397 50.36 -6.66 -7.91
CA GLY A 397 50.82 -6.55 -6.53
C GLY A 397 50.61 -5.15 -5.97
N ILE A 398 50.45 -5.05 -4.65
CA ILE A 398 50.52 -3.78 -3.92
C ILE A 398 51.29 -4.01 -2.62
N HIS A 399 52.15 -3.06 -2.24
CA HIS A 399 52.85 -3.13 -0.96
C HIS A 399 51.86 -2.94 0.20
N GLN A 400 52.09 -3.65 1.30
CA GLN A 400 51.24 -3.57 2.49
C GLN A 400 51.03 -2.14 2.98
N ALA A 401 52.08 -1.32 3.02
CA ALA A 401 51.97 0.09 3.44
C ALA A 401 51.06 0.93 2.53
N GLN A 402 51.09 0.67 1.21
CA GLN A 402 50.24 1.37 0.24
C GLN A 402 48.78 0.92 0.34
N ALA A 403 48.54 -0.39 0.46
CA ALA A 403 47.20 -0.94 0.65
C ALA A 403 46.57 -0.40 1.95
N LYS A 404 47.34 -0.39 3.04
CA LYS A 404 46.94 0.21 4.32
C LYS A 404 46.53 1.68 4.17
N ALA A 405 47.34 2.48 3.47
CA ALA A 405 47.07 3.90 3.27
C ALA A 405 45.76 4.12 2.48
N ILE A 406 45.53 3.36 1.41
CA ILE A 406 44.28 3.42 0.62
C ILE A 406 43.09 3.08 1.51
N VAL A 407 43.12 1.95 2.22
CA VAL A 407 42.01 1.48 3.06
C VAL A 407 41.66 2.48 4.16
N GLN A 408 42.68 3.08 4.79
CA GLN A 408 42.49 4.12 5.79
C GLN A 408 41.85 5.39 5.21
N GLU A 409 42.25 5.80 4.01
CA GLU A 409 41.72 6.98 3.35
C GLU A 409 40.25 6.77 2.91
N VAL A 410 39.91 5.58 2.39
CA VAL A 410 38.55 5.27 1.87
C VAL A 410 37.51 4.96 2.93
N GLY A 411 37.92 4.75 4.19
CA GLY A 411 36.98 4.65 5.33
C GLY A 411 36.38 3.27 5.59
N GLY A 412 37.03 2.19 5.12
CA GLY A 412 36.74 0.82 5.58
C GLY A 412 35.45 0.17 5.06
N LEU A 413 34.65 0.81 4.22
CA LEU A 413 33.45 0.16 3.66
C LEU A 413 33.85 -0.89 2.61
N PRO A 414 33.46 -2.18 2.77
CA PRO A 414 33.81 -3.25 1.83
C PRO A 414 33.44 -2.94 0.38
N ILE A 415 32.24 -2.39 0.16
CA ILE A 415 31.78 -2.04 -1.19
C ILE A 415 32.68 -0.97 -1.83
N THR A 416 33.09 0.05 -1.08
CA THR A 416 33.96 1.13 -1.57
C THR A 416 35.37 0.60 -1.86
N ILE A 417 35.93 -0.24 -0.98
CA ILE A 417 37.23 -0.88 -1.20
C ILE A 417 37.19 -1.76 -2.45
N LYS A 418 36.12 -2.53 -2.65
CA LYS A 418 35.93 -3.35 -3.85
C LYS A 418 35.89 -2.49 -5.12
N THR A 419 35.11 -1.42 -5.12
CA THR A 419 35.01 -0.50 -6.26
C THR A 419 36.36 0.19 -6.55
N ILE A 420 37.11 0.60 -5.53
CA ILE A 420 38.46 1.17 -5.68
C ILE A 420 39.46 0.15 -6.21
N GLY A 421 39.45 -1.08 -5.70
CA GLY A 421 40.29 -2.17 -6.22
C GLY A 421 40.00 -2.43 -7.70
N SER A 422 38.73 -2.56 -8.08
CA SER A 422 38.32 -2.68 -9.49
C SER A 422 38.75 -1.48 -10.33
N TYR A 423 38.58 -0.26 -9.83
CA TYR A 423 39.06 0.95 -10.51
C TYR A 423 40.57 0.92 -10.75
N MET A 424 41.36 0.50 -9.77
CA MET A 424 42.81 0.36 -9.92
C MET A 424 43.17 -0.64 -11.00
N VAL A 425 42.51 -1.81 -11.03
CA VAL A 425 42.71 -2.83 -12.07
C VAL A 425 42.40 -2.25 -13.46
N GLU A 426 41.23 -1.66 -13.64
CA GLU A 426 40.74 -1.21 -14.95
C GLU A 426 41.48 0.00 -15.51
N THR A 427 41.96 0.90 -14.64
CA THR A 427 42.69 2.11 -15.08
C THR A 427 44.20 1.95 -15.04
N ASN A 428 44.69 0.82 -14.53
CA ASN A 428 46.11 0.57 -14.25
C ASN A 428 46.77 1.63 -13.33
N VAL A 429 45.99 2.44 -12.59
CA VAL A 429 46.55 3.51 -11.73
C VAL A 429 47.35 2.93 -10.56
N GLY A 430 48.41 3.64 -10.15
CA GLY A 430 49.19 3.34 -8.95
C GLY A 430 48.54 3.85 -7.67
N ALA A 431 49.03 3.39 -6.51
CA ALA A 431 48.47 3.77 -5.20
C ALA A 431 48.61 5.26 -4.89
N GLU A 432 49.75 5.85 -5.25
CA GLU A 432 50.07 7.26 -4.98
C GLU A 432 49.17 8.21 -5.77
N ASP A 433 49.07 7.99 -7.09
CA ASP A 433 48.20 8.78 -7.97
C ASP A 433 46.72 8.67 -7.57
N LEU A 434 46.28 7.48 -7.16
CA LEU A 434 44.93 7.28 -6.63
C LEU A 434 44.69 8.14 -5.39
N LEU A 435 45.60 8.10 -4.42
CA LEU A 435 45.47 8.84 -3.16
C LEU A 435 45.45 10.35 -3.39
N VAL A 436 46.28 10.87 -4.32
CA VAL A 436 46.25 12.29 -4.70
C VAL A 436 44.87 12.67 -5.23
N ARG A 437 44.40 11.95 -6.26
CA ARG A 437 43.09 12.22 -6.88
C ARG A 437 41.93 12.09 -5.88
N TYR A 438 42.01 11.11 -5.00
CA TYR A 438 40.98 10.87 -3.98
C TYR A 438 40.92 12.02 -2.95
N ARG A 439 42.08 12.53 -2.49
CA ARG A 439 42.16 13.67 -1.58
C ARG A 439 41.68 14.97 -2.20
N ASP A 440 41.97 15.20 -3.48
CA ASP A 440 41.47 16.37 -4.21
C ASP A 440 39.93 16.37 -4.26
N LEU A 441 39.32 15.19 -4.50
CA LEU A 441 37.86 15.03 -4.48
C LEU A 441 37.25 15.27 -3.09
N LEU A 442 37.92 14.82 -2.03
CA LEU A 442 37.48 15.10 -0.66
C LEU A 442 37.54 16.59 -0.31
N GLN A 443 38.56 17.31 -0.77
CA GLN A 443 38.71 18.75 -0.53
C GLN A 443 37.71 19.59 -1.35
N GLY A 444 37.33 19.14 -2.55
CA GLY A 444 36.40 19.84 -3.44
C GLY A 444 34.92 19.75 -3.05
N GLN A 445 34.55 18.85 -2.13
CA GLN A 445 33.17 18.72 -1.66
C GLN A 445 32.91 19.68 -0.49
N ARG A 446 32.17 20.78 -0.74
CA ARG A 446 31.69 21.69 0.32
C ARG A 446 30.87 20.89 1.34
N ILE A 447 31.40 20.84 2.56
CA ILE A 447 30.83 20.12 3.70
C ILE A 447 29.72 20.98 4.32
N ASP A 448 28.46 20.74 3.94
CA ASP A 448 27.31 21.27 4.67
C ASP A 448 26.88 20.25 5.73
N ASN A 449 27.19 20.59 6.99
CA ASN A 449 26.74 20.04 8.28
C ASN A 449 26.08 18.65 8.32
N TRP A 450 26.84 17.61 8.68
CA TRP A 450 26.27 16.36 9.20
C TRP A 450 27.30 15.66 10.13
N SER A 451 26.85 14.95 11.18
CA SER A 451 27.67 14.37 12.26
C SER A 451 28.28 12.99 11.92
N VAL A 452 29.37 12.60 12.62
CA VAL A 452 30.22 11.36 12.66
C VAL A 452 30.01 10.26 11.60
N GLY A 453 28.79 9.91 11.21
CA GLY A 453 28.49 9.14 9.98
C GLY A 453 28.86 9.86 8.68
N THR A 454 29.15 11.17 8.74
CA THR A 454 29.57 11.99 7.60
C THR A 454 30.92 11.68 7.02
N THR A 455 31.91 11.36 7.85
CA THR A 455 33.28 11.16 7.35
C THR A 455 33.37 9.89 6.51
N ILE A 456 32.68 8.82 6.94
CA ILE A 456 32.62 7.57 6.17
C ILE A 456 31.75 7.77 4.92
N ALA A 457 30.63 8.50 5.02
CA ALA A 457 29.78 8.79 3.88
C ALA A 457 30.48 9.66 2.81
N SER A 458 31.21 10.70 3.21
CA SER A 458 31.97 11.56 2.29
C SER A 458 33.14 10.81 1.65
N ARG A 459 33.83 9.95 2.41
CA ARG A 459 34.86 9.05 1.88
C ARG A 459 34.29 8.03 0.89
N SER A 460 33.18 7.40 1.23
CA SER A 460 32.45 6.53 0.30
C SER A 460 32.09 7.27 -1.00
N LEU A 461 31.58 8.49 -0.88
CA LEU A 461 31.20 9.33 -2.02
C LEU A 461 32.38 9.69 -2.91
N ALA A 462 33.52 10.09 -2.35
CA ALA A 462 34.74 10.31 -3.13
C ALA A 462 35.19 9.03 -3.86
N GLY A 463 35.03 7.87 -3.22
CA GLY A 463 35.40 6.58 -3.78
C GLY A 463 34.53 6.15 -4.96
N PHE A 464 33.22 6.36 -4.88
CA PHE A 464 32.35 6.11 -6.04
C PHE A 464 32.55 7.19 -7.12
N LYS A 465 32.74 8.45 -6.73
CA LYS A 465 32.93 9.55 -7.68
C LYS A 465 34.15 9.34 -8.58
N VAL A 466 35.28 8.87 -8.02
CA VAL A 466 36.49 8.61 -8.82
C VAL A 466 36.25 7.59 -9.94
N THR A 467 35.38 6.61 -9.68
CA THR A 467 34.99 5.58 -10.64
C THR A 467 33.94 6.07 -11.62
N LEU A 468 32.89 6.75 -11.13
CA LEU A 468 31.82 7.30 -11.96
C LEU A 468 32.34 8.33 -12.98
N ASP A 469 33.32 9.16 -12.59
CA ASP A 469 33.94 10.16 -13.47
C ASP A 469 34.79 9.53 -14.61
N ARG A 470 35.03 8.20 -14.59
CA ARG A 470 35.70 7.46 -15.67
C ARG A 470 34.77 6.72 -16.62
N LEU A 471 33.48 6.65 -16.31
CA LEU A 471 32.53 5.98 -17.20
C LEU A 471 32.39 6.77 -18.50
N ASP A 472 32.43 6.06 -19.63
CA ASP A 472 31.99 6.64 -20.90
C ASP A 472 30.48 6.96 -20.84
N PRO A 473 30.00 7.86 -21.72
CA PRO A 473 28.60 8.28 -21.72
C PRO A 473 27.59 7.12 -21.77
N SER A 474 27.85 6.08 -22.58
CA SER A 474 26.97 4.92 -22.71
C SER A 474 26.92 4.13 -21.40
N SER A 475 28.07 3.81 -20.80
CA SER A 475 28.14 3.13 -19.49
C SER A 475 27.43 3.92 -18.40
N LYS A 476 27.60 5.25 -18.35
CA LYS A 476 26.92 6.12 -17.38
C LYS A 476 25.41 6.12 -17.61
N PHE A 477 24.95 6.18 -18.86
CA PHE A 477 23.54 6.10 -19.21
C PHE A 477 22.92 4.77 -18.77
N LEU A 478 23.53 3.62 -19.10
CA LEU A 478 23.05 2.31 -18.66
C LEU A 478 22.99 2.19 -17.14
N LEU A 479 24.02 2.66 -16.42
CA LEU A 479 23.99 2.66 -14.96
C LEU A 479 22.84 3.50 -14.41
N SER A 480 22.48 4.60 -15.08
CA SER A 480 21.33 5.43 -14.74
C SER A 480 20.02 4.68 -14.90
N VAL A 481 19.85 3.98 -16.01
CA VAL A 481 18.68 3.14 -16.29
C VAL A 481 18.56 2.04 -15.22
N LEU A 482 19.64 1.30 -14.96
CA LEU A 482 19.62 0.23 -13.95
C LEU A 482 19.36 0.76 -12.54
N ALA A 483 19.87 1.96 -12.21
CA ALA A 483 19.65 2.59 -10.91
C ALA A 483 18.20 3.10 -10.71
N LEU A 484 17.41 3.23 -11.76
CA LEU A 484 15.99 3.62 -11.68
C LEU A 484 15.06 2.43 -11.36
N LEU A 485 15.56 1.20 -11.55
CA LEU A 485 14.82 -0.03 -11.32
C LEU A 485 15.02 -0.56 -9.89
N ASP A 486 14.29 -1.62 -9.56
CA ASP A 486 14.55 -2.41 -8.36
C ASP A 486 16.02 -2.90 -8.33
N PRO A 487 16.77 -2.70 -7.23
CA PRO A 487 18.21 -2.93 -7.21
C PRO A 487 18.65 -4.41 -7.22
N ASP A 488 17.76 -5.37 -6.98
CA ASP A 488 18.17 -6.75 -6.63
C ASP A 488 17.90 -7.81 -7.72
N THR A 489 16.96 -7.57 -8.64
CA THR A 489 16.50 -8.58 -9.62
C THR A 489 16.38 -8.03 -11.04
N ILE A 490 17.33 -7.22 -11.49
CA ILE A 490 17.26 -6.58 -12.82
C ILE A 490 17.61 -7.59 -13.92
N PHE A 491 16.89 -7.54 -15.05
CA PHE A 491 17.23 -8.35 -16.21
C PHE A 491 18.58 -7.93 -16.81
N PRO A 492 19.45 -8.89 -17.17
CA PRO A 492 20.78 -8.59 -17.71
C PRO A 492 20.74 -8.00 -19.11
N ASN A 493 19.69 -8.26 -19.88
CA ASN A 493 19.52 -7.72 -21.22
C ASN A 493 18.24 -6.87 -21.28
N LEU A 494 18.42 -5.56 -21.19
CA LEU A 494 17.36 -4.57 -21.41
C LEU A 494 17.36 -4.02 -22.84
N TYR A 495 18.31 -4.42 -23.69
CA TYR A 495 18.43 -3.91 -25.05
C TYR A 495 17.18 -4.19 -25.87
N ASP A 496 16.65 -3.15 -26.49
CA ASP A 496 15.48 -3.21 -27.36
C ASP A 496 15.60 -2.14 -28.45
N PRO A 497 15.79 -2.52 -29.72
CA PRO A 497 16.02 -1.56 -30.80
C PRO A 497 14.78 -0.67 -31.05
N SER A 498 13.57 -1.18 -30.81
CA SER A 498 12.34 -0.41 -31.05
C SER A 498 12.16 0.76 -30.07
N VAL A 499 12.68 0.66 -28.85
CA VAL A 499 12.61 1.75 -27.86
C VAL A 499 13.52 2.93 -28.27
N GLN A 500 14.54 2.66 -29.10
CA GLN A 500 15.50 3.67 -29.57
C GLN A 500 14.97 4.53 -30.71
N GLU A 501 13.99 4.05 -31.48
CA GLU A 501 13.37 4.81 -32.58
C GLU A 501 12.44 5.91 -32.04
N ASP A 502 11.77 5.65 -30.91
CA ASP A 502 10.77 6.55 -30.32
C ASP A 502 11.35 7.60 -29.36
N VAL A 503 12.52 7.36 -28.77
CA VAL A 503 13.26 8.36 -27.97
C VAL A 503 14.63 8.46 -28.60
N PHE A 504 14.97 9.64 -29.11
CA PHE A 504 16.35 9.88 -29.52
C PHE A 504 17.26 9.78 -28.28
N VAL A 505 17.82 8.59 -28.09
CA VAL A 505 18.84 8.32 -27.10
C VAL A 505 20.12 8.04 -27.88
N PRO A 506 21.18 8.86 -27.71
CA PRO A 506 22.41 8.72 -28.48
C PRO A 506 23.27 7.52 -28.00
N PHE A 507 22.69 6.53 -27.32
CA PHE A 507 23.39 5.44 -26.65
C PHE A 507 22.79 4.08 -27.03
N PHE A 508 23.66 3.10 -27.29
CA PHE A 508 23.36 1.72 -27.67
C PHE A 508 22.69 1.48 -29.03
N PRO A 509 23.05 2.13 -30.14
CA PRO A 509 22.50 1.81 -31.47
C PRO A 509 22.61 0.33 -31.87
N THR A 510 23.49 -0.44 -31.22
CA THR A 510 23.61 -1.89 -31.42
C THR A 510 23.64 -2.62 -30.08
N LYS A 511 23.31 -3.91 -30.12
CA LYS A 511 23.43 -4.81 -28.95
C LYS A 511 24.87 -4.91 -28.45
N ASP A 512 25.86 -4.92 -29.35
CA ASP A 512 27.27 -5.02 -28.98
C ASP A 512 27.73 -3.81 -28.14
N GLU A 513 27.21 -2.61 -28.41
CA GLU A 513 27.48 -1.44 -27.59
C GLU A 513 26.83 -1.52 -26.20
N TYR A 514 25.63 -2.09 -26.10
CA TYR A 514 25.00 -2.39 -24.81
C TYR A 514 25.85 -3.37 -24.01
N ASP A 515 26.26 -4.48 -24.63
CA ASP A 515 27.07 -5.52 -24.00
C ASP A 515 28.44 -4.95 -23.57
N LEU A 516 29.04 -4.05 -24.35
CA LEU A 516 30.30 -3.39 -23.98
C LEU A 516 30.14 -2.50 -22.74
N ALA A 517 29.09 -1.68 -22.68
CA ALA A 517 28.80 -0.85 -21.52
C ALA A 517 28.47 -1.69 -20.28
N PHE A 518 27.67 -2.74 -20.45
CA PHE A 518 27.33 -3.68 -19.39
C PHE A 518 28.59 -4.35 -18.82
N ASN A 519 29.45 -4.89 -19.68
CA ASN A 519 30.74 -5.48 -19.29
C ASN A 519 31.63 -4.48 -18.57
N ARG A 520 31.65 -3.21 -19.01
CA ARG A 520 32.42 -2.15 -18.34
C ARG A 520 31.90 -1.86 -16.94
N LEU A 521 30.58 -1.79 -16.74
CA LEU A 521 29.98 -1.62 -15.42
C LEU A 521 30.31 -2.77 -14.47
N GLN A 522 30.33 -4.02 -14.97
CA GLN A 522 30.74 -5.19 -14.18
C GLN A 522 32.22 -5.13 -13.80
N LYS A 523 33.10 -4.77 -14.73
CA LYS A 523 34.55 -4.62 -14.50
C LYS A 523 34.87 -3.62 -13.40
N TYR A 524 34.15 -2.50 -13.37
CA TYR A 524 34.24 -1.50 -12.30
C TYR A 524 33.54 -1.91 -10.99
N SER A 525 32.93 -3.10 -10.91
CA SER A 525 32.13 -3.57 -9.78
C SER A 525 30.97 -2.64 -9.39
N LEU A 526 30.41 -1.90 -10.36
CA LEU A 526 29.25 -1.03 -10.14
C LEU A 526 27.92 -1.80 -10.23
N ILE A 527 27.93 -2.89 -11.00
CA ILE A 527 26.87 -3.89 -11.05
C ILE A 527 27.47 -5.27 -10.79
N GLY A 528 26.65 -6.19 -10.26
CA GLY A 528 27.00 -7.60 -10.14
C GLY A 528 26.00 -8.48 -10.84
N SER A 529 26.45 -9.57 -11.43
CA SER A 529 25.59 -10.60 -12.02
C SER A 529 25.61 -11.84 -11.16
N TYR A 530 24.42 -12.34 -10.85
CA TYR A 530 24.22 -13.46 -9.96
C TYR A 530 23.22 -14.42 -10.61
N PRO A 531 23.42 -15.74 -10.53
CA PRO A 531 22.36 -16.66 -10.89
C PRO A 531 21.15 -16.37 -9.99
N ALA A 532 19.94 -16.46 -10.56
CA ALA A 532 18.70 -16.16 -9.84
C ALA A 532 18.50 -17.08 -8.63
N ASN A 533 19.03 -18.31 -8.71
CA ASN A 533 19.17 -19.27 -7.61
C ASN A 533 20.23 -20.33 -8.01
N GLU A 534 20.67 -21.19 -7.08
CA GLU A 534 21.76 -22.15 -7.33
C GLU A 534 21.48 -23.09 -8.52
N ASP A 535 20.20 -23.42 -8.76
CA ASP A 535 19.77 -24.38 -9.78
C ASP A 535 19.33 -23.75 -11.11
N SER A 536 19.25 -22.41 -11.20
CA SER A 536 18.78 -21.72 -12.40
C SER A 536 19.94 -21.25 -13.27
N ALA A 537 19.81 -21.52 -14.58
CA ALA A 537 20.64 -20.92 -15.61
C ALA A 537 20.35 -19.41 -15.81
N SER A 538 19.24 -18.89 -15.29
CA SER A 538 18.89 -17.48 -15.41
C SER A 538 19.77 -16.60 -14.53
N VAL A 539 20.28 -15.51 -15.11
CA VAL A 539 21.14 -14.53 -14.43
C VAL A 539 20.32 -13.27 -14.16
N THR A 540 20.47 -12.73 -12.95
CA THR A 540 19.95 -11.43 -12.54
C THR A 540 21.09 -10.45 -12.28
N VAL A 541 20.79 -9.17 -12.37
CA VAL A 541 21.72 -8.07 -12.15
C VAL A 541 21.33 -7.30 -10.92
N ARG A 542 22.34 -6.95 -10.12
CA ARG A 542 22.18 -6.11 -8.94
C ARG A 542 22.94 -4.82 -9.08
N VAL A 543 22.28 -3.72 -8.74
CA VAL A 543 22.92 -2.42 -8.52
C VAL A 543 22.95 -2.18 -7.03
N HIS A 544 24.15 -2.07 -6.45
CA HIS A 544 24.26 -1.86 -5.01
C HIS A 544 23.61 -0.52 -4.61
N ARG A 545 22.82 -0.50 -3.53
CA ARG A 545 22.06 0.69 -3.07
C ARG A 545 22.96 1.93 -2.85
N GLN A 546 24.21 1.74 -2.41
CA GLN A 546 25.19 2.83 -2.35
C GLN A 546 25.56 3.35 -3.74
N VAL A 547 25.79 2.50 -4.74
CA VAL A 547 26.08 2.96 -6.11
C VAL A 547 24.92 3.81 -6.62
N ARG A 548 23.67 3.35 -6.46
CA ARG A 548 22.44 4.09 -6.80
C ARG A 548 22.39 5.47 -6.12
N ARG A 549 22.59 5.51 -4.79
CA ARG A 549 22.58 6.77 -4.02
C ARG A 549 23.63 7.77 -4.50
N HIS A 550 24.87 7.31 -4.71
CA HIS A 550 25.97 8.17 -5.15
C HIS A 550 25.77 8.63 -6.61
N LEU A 551 25.22 7.77 -7.47
CA LEU A 551 24.87 8.13 -8.84
C LEU A 551 23.89 9.31 -8.85
N PHE A 552 22.75 9.18 -8.15
CA PHE A 552 21.75 10.25 -8.09
C PHE A 552 22.27 11.55 -7.45
N ALA A 553 23.20 11.45 -6.50
CA ALA A 553 23.85 12.64 -5.92
C ALA A 553 24.81 13.35 -6.90
N SER A 554 25.41 12.60 -7.84
CA SER A 554 26.43 13.09 -8.77
C SER A 554 25.90 13.52 -10.14
N GLN A 555 24.68 13.14 -10.49
CA GLN A 555 24.12 13.36 -11.82
C GLN A 555 23.43 14.72 -11.99
N THR A 556 23.45 15.20 -13.24
CA THR A 556 22.63 16.34 -13.64
C THR A 556 21.18 15.90 -13.83
N SER A 557 20.24 16.84 -13.70
CA SER A 557 18.82 16.55 -13.98
C SER A 557 18.57 16.11 -15.42
N SER A 558 19.38 16.60 -16.38
CA SER A 558 19.26 16.26 -17.79
C SER A 558 19.59 14.80 -18.07
N ASP A 559 20.72 14.30 -17.55
CA ASP A 559 21.16 12.91 -17.78
C ASP A 559 20.12 11.91 -17.24
N LEU A 560 19.63 12.18 -16.02
CA LEU A 560 18.67 11.31 -15.35
C LEU A 560 17.30 11.33 -16.04
N SER A 561 16.89 12.50 -16.57
CA SER A 561 15.63 12.64 -17.33
C SER A 561 15.60 11.77 -18.58
N THR A 562 16.70 11.70 -19.33
CA THR A 562 16.77 10.85 -20.54
C THR A 562 16.67 9.37 -20.17
N ALA A 563 17.39 8.93 -19.13
CA ALA A 563 17.32 7.55 -18.65
C ALA A 563 15.91 7.19 -18.15
N PHE A 564 15.27 8.12 -17.45
CA PHE A 564 13.91 7.98 -16.95
C PHE A 564 12.89 7.82 -18.08
N SER A 565 12.91 8.71 -19.08
CA SER A 565 12.03 8.60 -20.24
C SER A 565 12.22 7.29 -20.99
N TRP A 566 13.46 6.84 -21.16
CA TRP A 566 13.76 5.58 -21.83
C TRP A 566 13.20 4.37 -21.07
N ILE A 567 13.41 4.28 -19.75
CA ILE A 567 12.93 3.14 -18.97
C ILE A 567 11.41 3.13 -18.83
N VAL A 568 10.76 4.29 -18.75
CA VAL A 568 9.29 4.39 -18.80
C VAL A 568 8.76 3.77 -20.08
N LYS A 569 9.34 4.08 -21.25
CA LYS A 569 8.92 3.48 -22.52
C LYS A 569 9.18 1.98 -22.58
N LYS A 570 10.34 1.53 -22.09
CA LYS A 570 10.65 0.09 -22.00
C LYS A 570 9.63 -0.64 -21.13
N LEU A 571 9.31 -0.11 -19.95
CA LEU A 571 8.27 -0.68 -19.08
C LEU A 571 6.88 -0.63 -19.72
N ARG A 572 6.53 0.46 -20.42
CA ARG A 572 5.28 0.50 -21.18
C ARG A 572 5.20 -0.61 -22.20
N LYS A 573 6.28 -0.94 -22.91
CA LYS A 573 6.24 -2.01 -23.88
C LYS A 573 6.16 -3.41 -23.26
N GLU A 574 6.81 -3.61 -22.11
CA GLU A 574 7.00 -4.93 -21.51
C GLU A 574 5.95 -5.31 -20.45
N PHE A 575 5.35 -4.32 -19.79
CA PHE A 575 4.34 -4.56 -18.76
C PHE A 575 2.99 -4.87 -19.43
N PRO A 576 2.33 -6.00 -19.11
CA PRO A 576 1.06 -6.35 -19.72
C PRO A 576 -0.02 -5.28 -19.52
N HIS A 577 -0.72 -4.96 -20.61
CA HIS A 577 -1.82 -4.00 -20.59
C HIS A 577 -3.16 -4.70 -20.46
N GLN A 578 -4.10 -4.04 -19.79
CA GLN A 578 -5.45 -4.55 -19.79
C GLN A 578 -6.05 -4.53 -21.22
N SER A 579 -6.77 -5.60 -21.56
CA SER A 579 -7.53 -5.70 -22.80
C SER A 579 -8.51 -4.51 -22.93
N PRO A 580 -8.76 -3.98 -24.13
CA PRO A 580 -9.79 -2.96 -24.36
C PRO A 580 -11.18 -3.36 -23.84
N PHE A 581 -11.43 -4.66 -23.69
CA PHE A 581 -12.65 -5.25 -23.13
C PHE A 581 -12.66 -5.36 -21.59
N ALA A 582 -11.65 -4.80 -20.92
CA ALA A 582 -11.45 -4.92 -19.47
C ALA A 582 -11.38 -6.38 -18.98
N GLU A 583 -10.86 -7.27 -19.83
CA GLU A 583 -10.55 -8.64 -19.43
C GLU A 583 -9.40 -8.64 -18.42
N PRO A 584 -9.41 -9.55 -17.43
CA PRO A 584 -8.39 -9.58 -16.40
C PRO A 584 -6.99 -9.94 -16.91
N LEU A 585 -5.96 -9.49 -16.21
CA LEU A 585 -4.55 -9.74 -16.50
C LEU A 585 -4.07 -11.14 -16.06
N SER A 586 -4.96 -12.01 -15.57
CA SER A 586 -4.63 -13.32 -14.99
C SER A 586 -3.76 -14.22 -15.87
N ARG A 587 -3.98 -14.21 -17.20
CA ARG A 587 -3.16 -14.96 -18.15
C ARG A 587 -1.72 -14.42 -18.27
N SER A 588 -1.50 -13.18 -17.86
CA SER A 588 -0.24 -12.44 -17.97
C SER A 588 0.38 -12.11 -16.62
N TRP A 589 -0.15 -12.65 -15.51
CA TRP A 589 0.40 -12.43 -14.16
C TRP A 589 1.89 -12.77 -14.05
N PRO A 590 2.42 -13.88 -14.61
CA PRO A 590 3.86 -14.16 -14.53
C PRO A 590 4.73 -13.06 -15.15
N GLN A 591 4.23 -12.43 -16.22
CA GLN A 591 4.92 -11.30 -16.85
C GLN A 591 4.78 -10.03 -16.00
N CYS A 592 3.61 -9.76 -15.41
CA CYS A 592 3.42 -8.65 -14.47
C CYS A 592 4.36 -8.77 -13.26
N GLU A 593 4.48 -9.96 -12.67
CA GLU A 593 5.35 -10.25 -11.53
C GLU A 593 6.82 -9.93 -11.81
N SER A 594 7.25 -10.21 -13.03
CA SER A 594 8.61 -9.96 -13.48
C SER A 594 8.99 -8.47 -13.54
N TRP A 595 7.99 -7.57 -13.60
CA TRP A 595 8.19 -6.12 -13.74
C TRP A 595 7.61 -5.27 -12.60
N ILE A 596 6.70 -5.79 -11.77
CA ILE A 596 5.98 -4.97 -10.79
C ILE A 596 6.89 -4.30 -9.75
N SER A 597 7.93 -5.02 -9.27
CA SER A 597 8.91 -4.45 -8.32
C SER A 597 9.71 -3.30 -8.95
N HIS A 598 10.04 -3.44 -10.24
CA HIS A 598 10.69 -2.40 -11.02
C HIS A 598 9.80 -1.16 -11.21
N LEU A 599 8.52 -1.36 -11.49
CA LEU A 599 7.55 -0.27 -11.62
C LEU A 599 7.35 0.50 -10.30
N ILE A 600 7.26 -0.21 -9.18
CA ILE A 600 7.15 0.40 -7.84
C ILE A 600 8.41 1.23 -7.54
N ALA A 601 9.61 0.66 -7.74
CA ALA A 601 10.87 1.37 -7.54
C ALA A 601 10.99 2.61 -8.42
N LEU A 602 10.49 2.56 -9.66
CA LEU A 602 10.46 3.70 -10.57
C LEU A 602 9.48 4.78 -10.08
N ASN A 603 8.30 4.39 -9.61
CA ASN A 603 7.31 5.31 -9.04
C ASN A 603 7.85 6.05 -7.81
N GLU A 604 8.53 5.34 -6.90
CA GLU A 604 9.17 5.94 -5.73
C GLU A 604 10.17 7.02 -6.12
N VAL A 605 11.00 6.75 -7.13
CA VAL A 605 11.95 7.74 -7.68
C VAL A 605 11.20 8.91 -8.32
N ALA A 606 10.15 8.64 -9.08
CA ALA A 606 9.33 9.67 -9.72
C ALA A 606 8.69 10.61 -8.69
N VAL A 607 8.23 10.07 -7.56
CA VAL A 607 7.68 10.85 -6.44
C VAL A 607 8.77 11.65 -5.74
N ALA A 608 9.89 11.01 -5.37
CA ALA A 608 10.98 11.65 -4.64
C ALA A 608 11.67 12.77 -5.44
N TYR A 609 11.73 12.63 -6.76
CA TYR A 609 12.39 13.56 -7.68
C TYR A 609 11.42 14.22 -8.67
N ARG A 610 10.13 14.35 -8.31
CA ARG A 610 9.06 14.85 -9.20
C ARG A 610 9.38 16.17 -9.91
N ASN A 611 10.12 17.07 -9.26
CA ASN A 611 10.50 18.37 -9.84
C ASN A 611 11.70 18.32 -10.81
N LYS A 612 12.38 17.17 -10.90
CA LYS A 612 13.59 16.98 -11.71
C LYS A 612 13.40 15.98 -12.86
N LEU A 613 12.31 15.20 -12.84
CA LEU A 613 12.07 14.13 -13.79
C LEU A 613 10.89 14.46 -14.71
N PRO A 614 10.94 14.02 -15.98
CA PRO A 614 9.87 14.21 -16.94
C PRO A 614 8.75 13.21 -16.66
N VAL A 615 7.90 13.53 -15.70
CA VAL A 615 6.67 12.79 -15.44
C VAL A 615 5.77 12.91 -16.67
N SER A 616 5.40 11.78 -17.27
CA SER A 616 4.76 11.71 -18.58
C SER A 616 3.47 10.89 -18.54
N GLU A 617 2.65 11.04 -19.59
CA GLU A 617 1.47 10.20 -19.82
C GLU A 617 1.83 8.70 -19.81
N GLY A 618 2.90 8.32 -20.50
CA GLY A 618 3.37 6.93 -20.50
C GLY A 618 3.76 6.42 -19.11
N LEU A 619 4.15 7.26 -18.15
CA LEU A 619 4.32 6.80 -16.78
C LEU A 619 2.96 6.53 -16.12
N ALA A 620 1.98 7.42 -16.30
CA ALA A 620 0.65 7.25 -15.74
C ALA A 620 -0.03 5.97 -16.27
N GLU A 621 0.10 5.67 -17.56
CA GLU A 621 -0.47 4.46 -18.14
C GLU A 621 0.10 3.17 -17.53
N VAL A 622 1.43 3.04 -17.39
CA VAL A 622 2.03 1.83 -16.79
C VAL A 622 1.68 1.71 -15.31
N LEU A 623 1.52 2.83 -14.60
CA LEU A 623 1.08 2.82 -13.21
C LEU A 623 -0.37 2.33 -13.09
N VAL A 624 -1.25 2.66 -14.04
CA VAL A 624 -2.61 2.11 -14.11
C VAL A 624 -2.55 0.60 -14.29
N ASP A 625 -1.78 0.09 -15.25
CA ASP A 625 -1.66 -1.36 -15.48
C ASP A 625 -1.09 -2.09 -14.25
N GLY A 626 -0.08 -1.52 -13.61
CA GLY A 626 0.46 -2.04 -12.35
C GLY A 626 -0.56 -2.04 -11.21
N ALA A 627 -1.39 -0.99 -11.11
CA ALA A 627 -2.46 -0.92 -10.12
C ALA A 627 -3.56 -1.95 -10.38
N ILE A 628 -3.91 -2.21 -11.65
CA ILE A 628 -4.85 -3.26 -12.04
C ILE A 628 -4.32 -4.62 -11.62
N TYR A 629 -3.06 -4.94 -11.94
CA TYR A 629 -2.43 -6.19 -11.51
C TYR A 629 -2.47 -6.35 -9.98
N LEU A 630 -2.07 -5.33 -9.23
CA LEU A 630 -2.07 -5.38 -7.76
C LEU A 630 -3.49 -5.52 -7.18
N TRP A 631 -4.48 -4.84 -7.78
CA TRP A 631 -5.88 -4.97 -7.41
C TRP A 631 -6.41 -6.39 -7.66
N GLU A 632 -6.16 -6.96 -8.83
CA GLU A 632 -6.53 -8.35 -9.16
C GLU A 632 -5.88 -9.37 -8.21
N ARG A 633 -4.70 -9.05 -7.67
CA ARG A 633 -3.95 -9.86 -6.70
C ARG A 633 -4.35 -9.60 -5.24
N GLY A 634 -5.36 -8.77 -4.98
CA GLY A 634 -5.82 -8.42 -3.63
C GLY A 634 -4.89 -7.48 -2.85
N LEU A 635 -3.82 -6.98 -3.47
CA LEU A 635 -2.84 -6.06 -2.86
C LEU A 635 -3.35 -4.60 -2.94
N LEU A 636 -4.50 -4.35 -2.31
CA LEU A 636 -5.27 -3.10 -2.45
C LEU A 636 -4.48 -1.85 -2.02
N ALA A 637 -3.66 -1.94 -0.97
CA ALA A 637 -2.87 -0.82 -0.48
C ALA A 637 -1.81 -0.38 -1.51
N GLN A 638 -1.06 -1.34 -2.05
CA GLN A 638 -0.02 -1.07 -3.05
C GLN A 638 -0.64 -0.63 -4.37
N GLY A 639 -1.77 -1.24 -4.77
CA GLY A 639 -2.55 -0.80 -5.93
C GLY A 639 -3.03 0.64 -5.78
N ARG A 640 -3.46 1.03 -4.57
CA ARG A 640 -3.87 2.40 -4.25
C ARG A 640 -2.72 3.41 -4.39
N ASP A 641 -1.51 3.06 -3.97
CA ASP A 641 -0.35 3.94 -4.12
C ASP A 641 -0.03 4.22 -5.60
N LEU A 642 -0.04 3.18 -6.44
CA LEU A 642 0.21 3.32 -7.88
C LEU A 642 -0.90 4.15 -8.56
N ILE A 643 -2.18 3.87 -8.27
CA ILE A 643 -3.29 4.58 -8.93
C ILE A 643 -3.37 6.04 -8.49
N LEU A 644 -3.01 6.36 -7.25
CA LEU A 644 -2.92 7.76 -6.77
C LEU A 644 -1.75 8.50 -7.42
N SER A 645 -0.62 7.84 -7.63
CA SER A 645 0.47 8.41 -8.44
C SER A 645 -0.01 8.71 -9.84
N ALA A 646 -0.63 7.76 -10.55
CA ALA A 646 -1.18 7.97 -11.90
C ALA A 646 -2.19 9.13 -11.94
N ARG A 647 -3.10 9.19 -10.95
CA ARG A 647 -4.08 10.28 -10.83
C ARG A 647 -3.43 11.64 -10.70
N ASN A 648 -2.43 11.77 -9.83
CA ASN A 648 -1.71 13.04 -9.66
C ASN A 648 -1.03 13.50 -10.95
N ILE A 649 -0.52 12.57 -11.76
CA ILE A 649 0.07 12.87 -13.06
C ILE A 649 -1.01 13.42 -13.99
N CYS A 650 -2.14 12.72 -14.12
CA CYS A 650 -3.22 13.11 -15.00
C CYS A 650 -3.90 14.43 -14.58
N GLU A 651 -4.14 14.64 -13.28
CA GLU A 651 -4.77 15.85 -12.75
C GLU A 651 -3.89 17.09 -12.86
N SER A 652 -2.57 16.94 -13.04
CA SER A 652 -1.67 18.06 -13.31
C SER A 652 -1.91 18.72 -14.68
N GLY A 653 -2.77 18.14 -15.52
CA GLY A 653 -3.08 18.61 -16.87
C GLY A 653 -2.06 18.17 -17.92
N ALA A 654 -1.15 17.26 -17.56
CA ALA A 654 -0.07 16.78 -18.43
C ALA A 654 -0.46 15.60 -19.33
N THR A 655 -1.71 15.11 -19.29
CA THR A 655 -2.15 13.90 -20.00
C THR A 655 -3.53 14.07 -20.65
N ASP A 656 -3.89 13.12 -21.52
CA ASP A 656 -5.25 12.96 -22.03
C ASP A 656 -6.27 12.80 -20.88
N GLN A 657 -7.42 13.48 -21.01
CA GLN A 657 -8.58 13.33 -20.14
C GLN A 657 -9.11 11.88 -20.15
N LEU A 658 -8.95 11.16 -21.26
CA LEU A 658 -9.45 9.78 -21.38
C LEU A 658 -8.66 8.81 -20.51
N LEU A 659 -7.36 9.02 -20.35
CA LEU A 659 -6.55 8.29 -19.38
C LEU A 659 -6.99 8.60 -17.95
N LEU A 660 -7.29 9.87 -17.64
CA LEU A 660 -7.84 10.24 -16.33
C LEU A 660 -9.16 9.51 -16.03
N ALA A 661 -10.01 9.29 -17.03
CA ALA A 661 -11.23 8.48 -16.86
C ALA A 661 -10.91 7.01 -16.50
N GLU A 662 -9.86 6.43 -17.09
CA GLU A 662 -9.42 5.06 -16.75
C GLU A 662 -8.84 5.00 -15.34
N VAL A 663 -8.03 5.99 -14.95
CA VAL A 663 -7.54 6.12 -13.58
C VAL A 663 -8.70 6.16 -12.58
N TYR A 664 -9.73 6.95 -12.85
CA TYR A 664 -10.94 7.01 -12.01
C TYR A 664 -11.68 5.67 -11.96
N SER A 665 -11.72 4.92 -13.05
CA SER A 665 -12.32 3.58 -13.08
C SER A 665 -11.67 2.66 -12.05
N PHE A 666 -10.35 2.48 -12.12
CA PHE A 666 -9.65 1.53 -11.26
C PHE A 666 -9.46 2.02 -9.83
N HIS A 667 -9.32 3.33 -9.64
CA HIS A 667 -9.36 3.89 -8.29
C HIS A 667 -10.72 3.65 -7.64
N GLY A 668 -11.82 3.77 -8.41
CA GLY A 668 -13.17 3.41 -7.98
C GLY A 668 -13.30 1.94 -7.59
N CYS A 669 -12.77 1.01 -8.39
CA CYS A 669 -12.76 -0.42 -8.06
C CYS A 669 -12.02 -0.70 -6.74
N ILE A 670 -10.79 -0.18 -6.60
CA ILE A 670 -9.99 -0.35 -5.37
C ILE A 670 -10.70 0.20 -4.14
N LEU A 671 -11.34 1.38 -4.26
CA LEU A 671 -12.10 1.99 -3.16
C LEU A 671 -13.38 1.21 -2.84
N SER A 672 -14.05 0.64 -3.84
CA SER A 672 -15.25 -0.19 -3.67
C SER A 672 -14.90 -1.44 -2.86
N ASP A 673 -13.84 -2.14 -3.22
CA ASP A 673 -13.40 -3.36 -2.54
C ASP A 673 -12.83 -3.07 -1.14
N ALA A 674 -12.29 -1.87 -0.93
CA ALA A 674 -11.92 -1.37 0.40
C ALA A 674 -13.12 -0.91 1.26
N GLY A 675 -14.36 -0.97 0.73
CA GLY A 675 -15.57 -0.54 1.42
C GLY A 675 -15.77 0.98 1.52
N GLU A 676 -14.97 1.79 0.81
CA GLU A 676 -15.06 3.25 0.79
C GLU A 676 -16.08 3.73 -0.26
N ILE A 677 -17.35 3.34 -0.08
CA ILE A 677 -18.44 3.48 -1.07
C ILE A 677 -18.61 4.90 -1.61
N ASP A 678 -18.64 5.92 -0.76
CA ASP A 678 -18.83 7.32 -1.20
C ASP A 678 -17.69 7.81 -2.10
N LYS A 679 -16.46 7.39 -1.80
CA LYS A 679 -15.29 7.77 -2.58
C LYS A 679 -15.26 7.01 -3.91
N ALA A 680 -15.64 5.73 -3.90
CA ALA A 680 -15.82 4.95 -5.12
C ALA A 680 -16.90 5.59 -6.02
N LEU A 681 -18.04 6.00 -5.44
CA LEU A 681 -19.11 6.70 -6.14
C LEU A 681 -18.63 8.01 -6.76
N PHE A 682 -17.81 8.79 -6.05
CA PHE A 682 -17.17 9.98 -6.62
C PHE A 682 -16.32 9.63 -7.85
N CYS A 683 -15.46 8.61 -7.76
CA CYS A 683 -14.59 8.19 -8.85
C CYS A 683 -15.39 7.75 -10.09
N PHE A 684 -16.39 6.89 -9.93
CA PHE A 684 -17.21 6.43 -11.06
C PHE A 684 -18.05 7.55 -11.68
N ASN A 685 -18.51 8.53 -10.90
CA ASN A 685 -19.14 9.74 -11.44
C ASN A 685 -18.16 10.56 -12.30
N GLN A 686 -16.90 10.74 -11.86
CA GLN A 686 -15.89 11.45 -12.66
C GLN A 686 -15.60 10.70 -13.97
N GLN A 687 -15.47 9.37 -13.92
CA GLN A 687 -15.29 8.54 -15.12
C GLN A 687 -16.42 8.75 -16.14
N VAL A 688 -17.68 8.65 -15.71
CA VAL A 688 -18.86 8.85 -16.58
C VAL A 688 -18.90 10.27 -17.14
N ASN A 689 -18.63 11.28 -16.32
CA ASN A 689 -18.64 12.67 -16.76
C ASN A 689 -17.61 12.95 -17.86
N ILE A 690 -16.37 12.46 -17.70
CA ILE A 690 -15.32 12.64 -18.70
C ILE A 690 -15.72 11.96 -20.02
N ARG A 691 -16.14 10.70 -19.97
CA ARG A 691 -16.50 9.94 -21.18
C ARG A 691 -17.74 10.53 -21.88
N ARG A 692 -18.77 10.96 -21.15
CA ARG A 692 -19.92 11.67 -21.74
C ARG A 692 -19.51 12.96 -22.42
N ASN A 693 -18.67 13.77 -21.78
CA ASN A 693 -18.21 15.04 -22.35
C ASN A 693 -17.43 14.80 -23.64
N GLN A 694 -16.54 13.79 -23.69
CA GLN A 694 -15.84 13.39 -24.90
C GLN A 694 -16.81 13.10 -26.06
N LEU A 695 -17.83 12.25 -25.85
CA LEU A 695 -18.81 11.93 -26.90
C LEU A 695 -19.63 13.16 -27.32
N HIS A 696 -19.98 14.04 -26.38
CA HIS A 696 -20.66 15.30 -26.69
C HIS A 696 -19.80 16.24 -27.54
N GLU A 697 -18.49 16.30 -27.28
CA GLU A 697 -17.54 17.09 -28.06
C GLU A 697 -17.35 16.52 -29.48
N LEU A 698 -17.17 15.20 -29.62
CA LEU A 698 -17.10 14.55 -30.94
C LEU A 698 -18.35 14.87 -31.77
N LYS A 699 -19.53 14.75 -31.16
CA LYS A 699 -20.80 15.10 -31.82
C LYS A 699 -20.86 16.57 -32.22
N ARG A 700 -20.40 17.50 -31.38
CA ARG A 700 -20.33 18.94 -31.73
C ARG A 700 -19.37 19.21 -32.89
N GLN A 701 -18.31 18.42 -33.00
CA GLN A 701 -17.33 18.49 -34.09
C GLN A 701 -17.78 17.76 -35.36
N ASN A 702 -19.00 17.18 -35.38
CA ASN A 702 -19.50 16.29 -36.45
C ASN A 702 -18.57 15.09 -36.72
N VAL A 703 -17.83 14.64 -35.70
CA VAL A 703 -17.03 13.41 -35.74
C VAL A 703 -17.87 12.30 -35.12
N ALA A 704 -18.00 11.18 -35.84
CA ALA A 704 -18.69 10.01 -35.31
C ALA A 704 -17.85 9.40 -34.17
N ALA A 705 -18.49 9.10 -33.03
CA ALA A 705 -17.84 8.34 -31.96
C ALA A 705 -17.46 6.95 -32.47
N SER A 706 -16.28 6.47 -32.09
CA SER A 706 -15.89 5.10 -32.41
C SER A 706 -16.71 4.12 -31.56
N MET A 707 -16.78 2.87 -32.03
CA MET A 707 -17.33 1.76 -31.23
C MET A 707 -16.68 1.69 -29.84
N TRP A 708 -15.37 1.93 -29.75
CA TRP A 708 -14.61 1.89 -28.51
C TRP A 708 -14.98 2.99 -27.53
N ASP A 709 -15.26 4.20 -28.02
CA ASP A 709 -15.71 5.32 -27.19
C ASP A 709 -17.06 5.00 -26.52
N GLU A 710 -17.98 4.41 -27.28
CA GLU A 710 -19.30 4.00 -26.77
C GLU A 710 -19.20 2.82 -25.78
N ILE A 711 -18.38 1.80 -26.06
CA ILE A 711 -18.16 0.66 -25.15
C ILE A 711 -17.52 1.13 -23.83
N LYS A 712 -16.51 2.01 -23.87
CA LYS A 712 -15.86 2.55 -22.67
C LYS A 712 -16.83 3.39 -21.82
N LEU A 713 -17.73 4.14 -22.45
CA LEU A 713 -18.82 4.82 -21.73
C LEU A 713 -19.83 3.83 -21.14
N ALA A 714 -20.17 2.76 -21.87
CA ALA A 714 -21.05 1.71 -21.36
C ALA A 714 -20.46 1.03 -20.10
N ASN A 715 -19.15 0.78 -20.08
CA ASN A 715 -18.46 0.23 -18.91
C ASN A 715 -18.45 1.22 -17.73
N ALA A 716 -18.27 2.51 -17.99
CA ALA A 716 -18.38 3.55 -16.97
C ALA A 716 -19.78 3.58 -16.33
N TYR A 717 -20.84 3.47 -17.14
CA TYR A 717 -22.21 3.36 -16.63
C TYR A 717 -22.43 2.08 -15.81
N ASN A 718 -21.86 0.95 -16.25
CA ASN A 718 -21.96 -0.32 -15.53
C ASN A 718 -21.34 -0.22 -14.13
N ASN A 719 -20.15 0.37 -14.02
CA ASN A 719 -19.47 0.56 -12.74
C ASN A 719 -20.23 1.52 -11.83
N LEU A 720 -20.74 2.62 -12.39
CA LEU A 720 -21.57 3.59 -11.67
C LEU A 720 -22.89 2.95 -11.16
N ALA A 721 -23.53 2.12 -11.98
CA ALA A 721 -24.74 1.40 -11.59
C ALA A 721 -24.47 0.40 -10.47
N GLY A 722 -23.35 -0.32 -10.57
CA GLY A 722 -22.83 -1.19 -9.51
C GLY A 722 -22.80 -0.42 -8.19
N ILE A 723 -21.97 0.62 -8.07
CA ILE A 723 -21.78 1.35 -6.81
C ILE A 723 -23.04 2.08 -6.30
N LEU A 724 -23.94 2.52 -7.21
CA LEU A 724 -25.22 3.11 -6.81
C LEU A 724 -26.14 2.09 -6.14
N THR A 725 -26.03 0.82 -6.54
CA THR A 725 -26.70 -0.29 -5.84
C THR A 725 -26.15 -0.42 -4.40
N ALA A 726 -24.82 -0.29 -4.20
CA ALA A 726 -24.21 -0.24 -2.85
C ALA A 726 -24.81 0.87 -2.01
N HIS A 727 -24.90 2.04 -2.64
CA HIS A 727 -25.35 3.28 -2.03
C HIS A 727 -26.88 3.31 -1.87
N ARG A 728 -27.58 2.23 -2.24
CA ARG A 728 -29.06 2.09 -2.17
C ARG A 728 -29.83 3.12 -3.00
N ASP A 729 -29.22 3.68 -4.05
CA ASP A 729 -29.90 4.53 -5.05
C ASP A 729 -30.32 3.68 -6.26
N PHE A 730 -31.29 2.80 -6.01
CA PHE A 730 -31.69 1.73 -6.93
C PHE A 730 -32.29 2.24 -8.24
N ASP A 731 -32.97 3.39 -8.20
CA ASP A 731 -33.58 4.02 -9.37
C ASP A 731 -32.51 4.48 -10.36
N LYS A 732 -31.48 5.20 -9.86
CA LYS A 732 -30.36 5.62 -10.70
C LYS A 732 -29.52 4.42 -11.12
N ALA A 733 -29.33 3.43 -10.25
CA ALA A 733 -28.62 2.20 -10.59
C ALA A 733 -29.30 1.51 -11.80
N GLY A 734 -30.62 1.35 -11.76
CA GLY A 734 -31.42 0.81 -12.87
C GLY A 734 -31.25 1.62 -14.16
N MET A 735 -31.38 2.94 -14.08
CA MET A 735 -31.21 3.84 -15.24
C MET A 735 -29.81 3.71 -15.89
N TYR A 736 -28.74 3.65 -15.10
CA TYR A 736 -27.39 3.50 -15.63
C TYR A 736 -27.10 2.10 -16.16
N ASN A 737 -27.67 1.06 -15.55
CA ASN A 737 -27.67 -0.29 -16.09
C ASN A 737 -28.33 -0.32 -17.49
N ASP A 738 -29.48 0.34 -17.67
CA ASP A 738 -30.14 0.48 -18.97
C ASP A 738 -29.26 1.18 -20.01
N PHE A 739 -28.63 2.30 -19.64
CA PHE A 739 -27.72 3.00 -20.53
C PHE A 739 -26.51 2.15 -20.93
N SER A 740 -25.96 1.38 -20.00
CA SER A 740 -24.86 0.45 -20.30
C SER A 740 -25.31 -0.62 -21.29
N LEU A 741 -26.44 -1.26 -21.03
CA LEU A 741 -26.95 -2.35 -21.84
C LEU A 741 -27.30 -1.89 -23.25
N GLN A 742 -27.98 -0.75 -23.42
CA GLN A 742 -28.33 -0.21 -24.74
C GLN A 742 -27.09 -0.01 -25.64
N LEU A 743 -25.98 0.46 -25.07
CA LEU A 743 -24.74 0.65 -25.82
C LEU A 743 -24.07 -0.69 -26.15
N LYS A 744 -24.00 -1.63 -25.21
CA LYS A 744 -23.40 -2.96 -25.46
C LYS A 744 -24.22 -3.76 -26.48
N GLU A 745 -25.55 -3.74 -26.36
CA GLU A 745 -26.49 -4.39 -27.28
C GLU A 745 -26.36 -3.91 -28.72
N ARG A 746 -26.06 -2.62 -28.92
CA ARG A 746 -25.81 -2.05 -30.25
C ARG A 746 -24.61 -2.72 -30.95
N TRP A 747 -23.58 -3.08 -30.20
CA TRP A 747 -22.29 -3.52 -30.73
C TRP A 747 -22.03 -5.03 -30.58
N LYS A 748 -22.91 -5.79 -29.90
CA LYS A 748 -22.72 -7.22 -29.61
C LYS A 748 -22.61 -8.12 -30.84
N HIS A 749 -23.11 -7.67 -31.99
CA HIS A 749 -22.98 -8.39 -33.27
C HIS A 749 -21.74 -7.98 -34.07
N THR A 750 -21.04 -6.93 -33.64
CA THR A 750 -19.81 -6.41 -34.27
C THR A 750 -18.56 -6.93 -33.56
N VAL A 751 -18.62 -7.06 -32.24
CA VAL A 751 -17.51 -7.50 -31.41
C VAL A 751 -18.03 -8.39 -30.29
N ASP A 752 -17.21 -9.34 -29.85
CA ASP A 752 -17.57 -10.20 -28.72
C ASP A 752 -17.63 -9.36 -27.43
N LEU A 753 -18.83 -9.23 -26.87
CA LEU A 753 -19.09 -8.48 -25.64
C LEU A 753 -19.62 -9.38 -24.54
N ASP A 754 -19.55 -10.70 -24.69
CA ASP A 754 -20.16 -11.66 -23.79
C ASP A 754 -19.70 -11.47 -22.33
N TYR A 755 -18.39 -11.25 -22.13
CA TYR A 755 -17.84 -10.90 -20.82
C TYR A 755 -18.47 -9.63 -20.23
N LEU A 756 -18.53 -8.56 -21.03
CA LEU A 756 -19.05 -7.26 -20.59
C LEU A 756 -20.57 -7.27 -20.39
N LEU A 757 -21.32 -8.05 -21.16
CA LEU A 757 -22.76 -8.24 -21.02
C LEU A 757 -23.08 -9.04 -19.76
N THR A 758 -22.29 -10.09 -19.46
CA THR A 758 -22.40 -10.86 -18.21
C THR A 758 -22.35 -9.93 -16.99
N LEU A 759 -21.37 -9.01 -16.94
CA LEU A 759 -21.25 -8.04 -15.84
C LEU A 759 -22.46 -7.11 -15.73
N THR A 760 -23.04 -6.69 -16.86
CA THR A 760 -24.23 -5.83 -16.86
C THR A 760 -25.48 -6.58 -16.42
N TYR A 761 -25.67 -7.81 -16.87
CA TYR A 761 -26.79 -8.64 -16.41
C TYR A 761 -26.72 -8.94 -14.92
N GLN A 762 -25.51 -9.21 -14.40
CA GLN A 762 -25.32 -9.38 -12.95
C GLN A 762 -25.65 -8.11 -12.17
N ASN A 763 -25.20 -6.93 -12.62
CA ASN A 763 -25.52 -5.67 -11.93
C ASN A 763 -27.03 -5.35 -11.97
N PHE A 764 -27.73 -5.69 -13.06
CA PHE A 764 -29.19 -5.61 -13.11
C PHE A 764 -29.85 -6.54 -12.09
N ALA A 765 -29.44 -7.81 -12.09
CA ALA A 765 -29.97 -8.82 -11.18
C ALA A 765 -29.74 -8.40 -9.72
N ASN A 766 -28.53 -7.98 -9.36
CA ASN A 766 -28.18 -7.50 -8.03
C ASN A 766 -29.06 -6.29 -7.61
N ASN A 767 -29.22 -5.30 -8.49
CA ASN A 767 -30.05 -4.12 -8.20
C ASN A 767 -31.54 -4.46 -7.99
N LEU A 768 -32.07 -5.41 -8.77
CA LEU A 768 -33.45 -5.88 -8.65
C LEU A 768 -33.64 -6.76 -7.41
N ALA A 769 -32.67 -7.60 -7.08
CA ALA A 769 -32.67 -8.44 -5.89
C ALA A 769 -32.72 -7.61 -4.61
N GLN A 770 -31.95 -6.52 -4.55
CA GLN A 770 -31.95 -5.56 -3.43
C GLN A 770 -33.26 -4.76 -3.31
N GLN A 771 -34.11 -4.77 -4.35
CA GLN A 771 -35.48 -4.25 -4.32
C GLN A 771 -36.52 -5.34 -4.08
N GLU A 772 -36.09 -6.55 -3.69
CA GLU A 772 -36.94 -7.73 -3.47
C GLU A 772 -37.71 -8.20 -4.72
N LYS A 773 -37.29 -7.79 -5.91
CA LYS A 773 -37.86 -8.22 -7.21
C LYS A 773 -37.19 -9.51 -7.68
N TRP A 774 -37.23 -10.54 -6.84
CA TRP A 774 -36.40 -11.73 -7.00
C TRP A 774 -36.65 -12.49 -8.31
N ASP A 775 -37.91 -12.64 -8.74
CA ASP A 775 -38.25 -13.38 -9.96
C ASP A 775 -37.67 -12.72 -11.21
N VAL A 776 -37.80 -11.39 -11.31
CA VAL A 776 -37.24 -10.62 -12.43
C VAL A 776 -35.72 -10.63 -12.37
N ALA A 777 -35.13 -10.56 -11.17
CA ALA A 777 -33.68 -10.66 -10.99
C ALA A 777 -33.13 -12.03 -11.43
N ALA A 778 -33.86 -13.13 -11.16
CA ALA A 778 -33.50 -14.46 -11.64
C ALA A 778 -33.44 -14.54 -13.17
N GLU A 779 -34.39 -13.94 -13.88
CA GLU A 779 -34.36 -13.88 -15.36
C GLU A 779 -33.08 -13.21 -15.90
N TRP A 780 -32.54 -12.22 -15.18
CA TRP A 780 -31.28 -11.57 -15.55
C TRP A 780 -30.06 -12.44 -15.26
N TYR A 781 -30.04 -13.20 -14.16
CA TYR A 781 -28.99 -14.20 -13.94
C TYR A 781 -29.04 -15.33 -14.97
N ASP A 782 -30.24 -15.76 -15.39
CA ASP A 782 -30.38 -16.77 -16.44
C ASP A 782 -29.80 -16.27 -17.78
N LYS A 783 -30.01 -14.99 -18.12
CA LYS A 783 -29.34 -14.36 -19.27
C LYS A 783 -27.81 -14.36 -19.14
N ALA A 784 -27.28 -14.12 -17.94
CA ALA A 784 -25.85 -14.18 -17.68
C ALA A 784 -25.28 -15.61 -17.80
N LEU A 785 -26.03 -16.61 -17.34
CA LEU A 785 -25.65 -18.03 -17.43
C LEU A 785 -25.80 -18.62 -18.84
N ALA A 786 -26.68 -18.05 -19.67
CA ALA A 786 -26.84 -18.48 -21.08
C ALA A 786 -25.60 -18.21 -21.93
N ILE A 787 -24.67 -17.37 -21.47
CA ILE A 787 -23.40 -17.11 -22.13
C ILE A 787 -22.47 -18.34 -21.94
N PRO A 788 -21.88 -18.91 -23.02
CA PRO A 788 -21.13 -20.15 -22.97
C PRO A 788 -19.99 -20.16 -21.94
N GLU A 789 -19.79 -21.32 -21.30
CA GLU A 789 -18.78 -21.52 -20.25
C GLU A 789 -17.36 -21.13 -20.64
N GLU A 790 -16.95 -21.52 -21.84
CA GLU A 790 -15.60 -21.27 -22.38
C GLU A 790 -15.26 -19.78 -22.50
N LYS A 791 -16.28 -18.91 -22.47
CA LYS A 791 -16.14 -17.46 -22.54
C LYS A 791 -16.06 -16.78 -21.17
N HIS A 792 -16.27 -17.53 -20.09
CA HIS A 792 -16.22 -16.98 -18.75
C HIS A 792 -14.84 -17.12 -18.11
N TYR A 793 -14.39 -16.04 -17.48
CA TYR A 793 -13.28 -16.06 -16.55
C TYR A 793 -13.73 -16.65 -15.20
N PHE A 794 -12.99 -17.61 -14.64
CA PHE A 794 -13.48 -18.43 -13.52
C PHE A 794 -13.95 -17.64 -12.28
N PRO A 795 -13.28 -16.55 -11.81
CA PRO A 795 -13.76 -15.77 -10.66
C PRO A 795 -15.10 -15.10 -10.93
N ARG A 796 -15.33 -14.66 -12.18
CA ARG A 796 -16.59 -14.01 -12.57
C ARG A 796 -17.72 -15.01 -12.70
N ARG A 797 -17.44 -16.22 -13.19
CA ARG A 797 -18.40 -17.34 -13.18
C ARG A 797 -18.73 -17.78 -11.75
N ALA A 798 -17.72 -17.87 -10.88
CA ALA A 798 -17.96 -18.22 -9.49
C ALA A 798 -18.75 -17.14 -8.74
N LEU A 799 -18.48 -15.85 -9.03
CA LEU A 799 -19.28 -14.74 -8.51
C LEU A 799 -20.72 -14.76 -9.04
N LEU A 800 -20.93 -15.10 -10.31
CA LEU A 800 -22.27 -15.30 -10.89
C LEU A 800 -23.06 -16.36 -10.12
N PHE A 801 -22.46 -17.54 -9.94
CA PHE A 801 -23.07 -18.63 -9.19
C PHE A 801 -23.31 -18.27 -7.73
N HIS A 802 -22.37 -17.57 -7.09
CA HIS A 802 -22.52 -17.09 -5.72
C HIS A 802 -23.71 -16.15 -5.58
N ASN A 803 -23.77 -15.10 -6.39
CA ASN A 803 -24.83 -14.09 -6.33
C ASN A 803 -26.21 -14.69 -6.69
N TYR A 804 -26.26 -15.53 -7.72
CA TYR A 804 -27.52 -16.17 -8.11
C TYR A 804 -27.98 -17.19 -7.06
N GLY A 805 -27.05 -17.97 -6.51
CA GLY A 805 -27.33 -18.87 -5.39
C GLY A 805 -27.85 -18.13 -4.16
N HIS A 806 -27.29 -16.95 -3.85
CA HIS A 806 -27.82 -16.08 -2.80
C HIS A 806 -29.25 -15.63 -3.07
N LEU A 807 -29.55 -15.19 -4.30
CA LEU A 807 -30.92 -14.83 -4.69
C LEU A 807 -31.89 -16.00 -4.54
N ARG A 808 -31.52 -17.20 -5.00
CA ARG A 808 -32.37 -18.40 -4.86
C ARG A 808 -32.59 -18.77 -3.40
N LEU A 809 -31.59 -18.54 -2.54
CA LEU A 809 -31.72 -18.71 -1.09
C LEU A 809 -32.73 -17.73 -0.50
N GLN A 810 -32.74 -16.46 -0.94
CA GLN A 810 -33.73 -15.46 -0.52
C GLN A 810 -35.14 -15.83 -0.98
N GLN A 811 -35.30 -16.41 -2.17
CA GLN A 811 -36.58 -16.94 -2.67
C GLN A 811 -37.03 -18.23 -1.98
N SER A 812 -36.23 -18.80 -1.06
CA SER A 812 -36.45 -20.14 -0.48
C SER A 812 -36.48 -21.26 -1.52
N MET A 813 -35.85 -21.07 -2.68
CA MET A 813 -35.63 -22.09 -3.72
C MET A 813 -34.38 -22.91 -3.38
N LEU A 814 -34.42 -23.61 -2.24
CA LEU A 814 -33.24 -24.18 -1.58
C LEU A 814 -32.44 -25.18 -2.45
N PRO A 815 -33.06 -26.12 -3.20
CA PRO A 815 -32.29 -27.05 -4.04
C PRO A 815 -31.46 -26.36 -5.13
N GLU A 816 -32.03 -25.33 -5.76
CA GLU A 816 -31.36 -24.53 -6.80
C GLU A 816 -30.26 -23.67 -6.19
N ALA A 817 -30.54 -23.03 -5.05
CA ALA A 817 -29.56 -22.25 -4.29
C ALA A 817 -28.34 -23.08 -3.92
N CYS A 818 -28.56 -24.29 -3.36
CA CYS A 818 -27.48 -25.18 -2.96
C CYS A 818 -26.67 -25.65 -4.18
N THR A 819 -27.32 -25.99 -5.31
CA THR A 819 -26.61 -26.37 -6.55
C THR A 819 -25.69 -25.24 -7.03
N LEU A 820 -26.20 -24.02 -7.13
CA LEU A 820 -25.43 -22.85 -7.57
C LEU A 820 -24.28 -22.52 -6.59
N LEU A 821 -24.55 -22.54 -5.29
CA LEU A 821 -23.54 -22.25 -4.27
C LEU A 821 -22.47 -23.34 -4.22
N THR A 822 -22.81 -24.62 -4.45
CA THR A 822 -21.82 -25.70 -4.60
C THR A 822 -20.88 -25.44 -5.78
N GLU A 823 -21.40 -25.07 -6.95
CA GLU A 823 -20.56 -24.71 -8.11
C GLU A 823 -19.65 -23.51 -7.80
N ALA A 824 -20.19 -22.49 -7.12
CA ALA A 824 -19.41 -21.34 -6.68
C ALA A 824 -18.27 -21.75 -5.72
N VAL A 825 -18.56 -22.58 -4.73
CA VAL A 825 -17.57 -23.11 -3.79
C VAL A 825 -16.54 -23.94 -4.53
N GLN A 826 -16.92 -24.85 -5.43
CA GLN A 826 -15.98 -25.69 -6.17
C GLN A 826 -15.03 -24.86 -7.04
N LEU A 827 -15.54 -23.89 -7.78
CA LEU A 827 -14.72 -22.99 -8.60
C LEU A 827 -13.78 -22.14 -7.72
N ARG A 828 -14.27 -21.55 -6.63
CA ARG A 828 -13.46 -20.72 -5.73
C ARG A 828 -12.42 -21.54 -4.98
N THR A 829 -12.79 -22.72 -4.49
CA THR A 829 -11.87 -23.62 -3.79
C THR A 829 -10.76 -24.12 -4.73
N THR A 830 -11.12 -24.56 -5.94
CA THR A 830 -10.14 -25.11 -6.90
C THR A 830 -9.15 -24.06 -7.39
N ASN A 831 -9.60 -22.81 -7.53
CA ASN A 831 -8.81 -21.77 -8.18
C ASN A 831 -8.32 -20.65 -7.25
N LEU A 832 -9.00 -20.37 -6.13
CA LEU A 832 -8.64 -19.34 -5.14
C LEU A 832 -8.14 -19.93 -3.80
N GLY A 833 -8.55 -21.14 -3.41
CA GLY A 833 -8.21 -21.71 -2.10
C GLY A 833 -8.88 -20.95 -0.93
N ASP A 834 -8.11 -20.63 0.12
CA ASP A 834 -8.55 -20.05 1.39
C ASP A 834 -8.83 -18.53 1.28
N HIS A 835 -9.67 -18.12 0.34
CA HIS A 835 -9.95 -16.72 0.04
C HIS A 835 -11.25 -16.23 0.70
N TYR A 836 -11.40 -14.91 0.92
CA TYR A 836 -12.63 -14.34 1.52
C TYR A 836 -13.88 -14.67 0.71
N ASP A 837 -13.76 -14.71 -0.63
CA ASP A 837 -14.85 -15.14 -1.51
C ASP A 837 -15.22 -16.62 -1.32
N THR A 838 -14.22 -17.48 -1.08
CA THR A 838 -14.45 -18.90 -0.78
C THR A 838 -15.22 -19.02 0.53
N ALA A 839 -14.77 -18.34 1.58
CA ALA A 839 -15.45 -18.30 2.86
C ALA A 839 -16.89 -17.76 2.75
N ASN A 840 -17.10 -16.72 1.94
CA ASN A 840 -18.44 -16.16 1.74
C ASN A 840 -19.38 -17.15 1.03
N SER A 841 -18.88 -17.88 0.02
CA SER A 841 -19.66 -18.96 -0.61
C SER A 841 -19.95 -20.13 0.34
N LEU A 842 -18.96 -20.52 1.16
CA LEU A 842 -19.13 -21.56 2.18
C LEU A 842 -20.19 -21.17 3.20
N HIS A 843 -20.16 -19.91 3.67
CA HIS A 843 -21.16 -19.34 4.57
C HIS A 843 -22.58 -19.44 3.99
N LEU A 844 -22.79 -18.95 2.76
CA LEU A 844 -24.11 -19.00 2.13
C LEU A 844 -24.58 -20.43 1.86
N LEU A 845 -23.67 -21.33 1.46
CA LEU A 845 -23.98 -22.74 1.26
C LEU A 845 -24.43 -23.39 2.58
N ALA A 846 -23.79 -23.04 3.69
CA ALA A 846 -24.22 -23.49 5.02
C ALA A 846 -25.61 -22.97 5.39
N CYS A 847 -25.89 -21.69 5.10
CA CYS A 847 -27.23 -21.12 5.30
C CYS A 847 -28.29 -21.84 4.46
N CYS A 848 -27.96 -22.26 3.23
CA CYS A 848 -28.84 -23.09 2.40
C CYS A 848 -29.17 -24.43 3.08
N TYR A 849 -28.15 -25.17 3.52
CA TYR A 849 -28.35 -26.46 4.19
C TYR A 849 -29.14 -26.34 5.50
N ARG A 850 -28.85 -25.33 6.33
CA ARG A 850 -29.60 -25.10 7.58
C ARG A 850 -31.10 -24.91 7.34
N LYS A 851 -31.47 -24.17 6.29
CA LYS A 851 -32.88 -23.91 5.95
C LYS A 851 -33.61 -25.12 5.35
N MET A 852 -32.89 -26.12 4.83
CA MET A 852 -33.49 -27.31 4.24
C MET A 852 -34.02 -28.31 5.27
N ASP A 853 -33.62 -28.21 6.54
CA ASP A 853 -34.07 -29.04 7.68
C ASP A 853 -33.98 -30.57 7.46
N GLU A 854 -33.25 -31.01 6.42
CA GLU A 854 -32.95 -32.39 6.09
C GLU A 854 -31.43 -32.59 6.00
N PRO A 855 -30.86 -33.65 6.61
CA PRO A 855 -29.55 -34.13 6.22
C PRO A 855 -29.71 -34.70 4.82
N ILE A 856 -29.41 -33.91 3.79
CA ILE A 856 -29.42 -34.42 2.42
C ILE A 856 -28.45 -35.60 2.40
N ASN A 857 -29.00 -36.80 2.22
CA ASN A 857 -28.28 -38.05 2.01
C ASN A 857 -27.52 -38.07 0.66
N ALA A 858 -27.17 -36.91 0.12
CA ALA A 858 -26.23 -36.74 -0.96
C ALA A 858 -24.98 -36.10 -0.34
N SER A 859 -23.98 -36.94 -0.09
CA SER A 859 -22.60 -36.52 0.11
C SER A 859 -22.15 -35.70 -1.11
N VAL A 860 -22.39 -34.39 -1.10
CA VAL A 860 -21.75 -33.47 -2.05
C VAL A 860 -20.31 -33.33 -1.57
N THR A 861 -19.42 -34.18 -2.06
CA THR A 861 -18.00 -34.06 -1.74
C THR A 861 -17.46 -32.78 -2.36
N VAL A 862 -17.29 -31.73 -1.55
CA VAL A 862 -16.54 -30.54 -1.96
C VAL A 862 -15.06 -30.86 -1.79
N ASN A 863 -14.31 -30.85 -2.89
CA ASN A 863 -12.86 -31.10 -2.85
C ASN A 863 -12.13 -29.81 -2.48
N LEU A 864 -11.74 -29.70 -1.19
CA LEU A 864 -11.05 -28.52 -0.63
C LEU A 864 -9.56 -28.37 -0.99
N GLY A 865 -9.01 -29.24 -1.85
CA GLY A 865 -7.63 -29.10 -2.36
C GLY A 865 -6.52 -29.36 -1.33
N SER A 866 -6.14 -30.65 -1.19
CA SER A 866 -4.94 -31.23 -0.52
C SER A 866 -4.91 -31.38 1.02
N PRO A 867 -4.63 -32.60 1.56
CA PRO A 867 -5.10 -33.91 1.11
C PRO A 867 -6.38 -34.32 1.85
N LEU A 868 -7.43 -34.64 1.09
CA LEU A 868 -8.57 -35.48 1.50
C LEU A 868 -9.29 -35.11 2.82
N THR A 869 -9.77 -33.88 2.98
CA THR A 869 -10.96 -33.64 3.81
C THR A 869 -12.21 -33.69 2.94
N THR A 870 -12.75 -34.90 2.77
CA THR A 870 -14.17 -35.06 2.41
C THR A 870 -14.98 -34.60 3.61
N VAL A 871 -15.36 -33.33 3.66
CA VAL A 871 -16.31 -32.86 4.68
C VAL A 871 -17.67 -33.41 4.29
N ASN A 872 -18.25 -34.27 5.11
CA ASN A 872 -19.68 -34.55 5.01
C ASN A 872 -20.38 -33.20 5.27
N CYS A 873 -21.02 -32.61 4.26
CA CYS A 873 -21.52 -31.25 4.28
C CYS A 873 -22.66 -31.05 5.28
N PHE A 874 -22.31 -30.91 6.56
CA PHE A 874 -23.16 -30.28 7.54
C PHE A 874 -22.88 -28.78 7.53
N ASP A 875 -23.93 -27.98 7.59
CA ASP A 875 -23.90 -26.51 7.75
C ASP A 875 -22.87 -26.05 8.81
N ARG A 876 -22.74 -26.77 9.92
CA ARG A 876 -21.71 -26.55 10.95
C ARG A 876 -20.29 -26.56 10.39
N ASP A 877 -19.94 -27.58 9.61
CA ASP A 877 -18.55 -27.80 9.17
C ASP A 877 -18.16 -26.78 8.09
N LEU A 878 -19.12 -26.41 7.23
CA LEU A 878 -18.95 -25.33 6.26
C LEU A 878 -18.75 -23.97 6.92
N LEU A 879 -19.51 -23.66 7.99
CA LEU A 879 -19.34 -22.43 8.76
C LEU A 879 -18.02 -22.41 9.52
N ARG A 880 -17.60 -23.54 10.09
CA ARG A 880 -16.28 -23.65 10.74
C ARG A 880 -15.14 -23.42 9.75
N GLU A 881 -15.23 -23.98 8.55
CA GLU A 881 -14.23 -23.72 7.50
C GLU A 881 -14.26 -22.25 7.04
N ALA A 882 -15.45 -21.66 6.86
CA ALA A 882 -15.58 -20.25 6.52
C ALA A 882 -14.96 -19.33 7.59
N ILE A 883 -15.26 -19.58 8.88
CA ILE A 883 -14.68 -18.84 10.00
C ILE A 883 -13.16 -19.04 10.04
N LYS A 884 -12.67 -20.27 9.90
CA LYS A 884 -11.24 -20.58 9.86
C LYS A 884 -10.52 -19.78 8.77
N ILE A 885 -11.08 -19.73 7.55
CA ILE A 885 -10.52 -18.91 6.46
C ILE A 885 -10.54 -17.42 6.86
N LEU A 886 -11.66 -16.90 7.35
CA LEU A 886 -11.80 -15.48 7.68
C LEU A 886 -10.96 -15.02 8.87
N GLU A 887 -10.68 -15.91 9.82
CA GLU A 887 -9.82 -15.66 10.99
C GLU A 887 -8.32 -15.69 10.66
N GLN A 888 -7.94 -16.06 9.42
CA GLN A 888 -6.54 -16.00 8.99
C GLN A 888 -6.04 -14.54 9.09
N PRO A 889 -4.83 -14.29 9.65
CA PRO A 889 -4.36 -12.95 10.00
C PRO A 889 -4.35 -11.92 8.87
N HIS A 890 -4.20 -12.37 7.63
CA HIS A 890 -4.12 -11.54 6.43
C HIS A 890 -5.50 -11.20 5.82
N LEU A 891 -6.56 -11.94 6.19
CA LEU A 891 -7.95 -11.59 5.87
C LEU A 891 -8.58 -10.84 7.03
N ASN A 892 -8.57 -11.43 8.23
CA ASN A 892 -9.11 -10.93 9.50
C ASN A 892 -10.32 -9.99 9.34
N ASP A 893 -11.31 -10.45 8.57
CA ASP A 893 -12.48 -9.66 8.26
C ASP A 893 -13.49 -9.80 9.41
N ARG A 894 -13.33 -8.94 10.43
CA ARG A 894 -14.17 -8.95 11.63
C ARG A 894 -15.67 -8.91 11.33
N ARG A 895 -16.10 -8.28 10.22
CA ARG A 895 -17.51 -8.19 9.82
C ARG A 895 -18.01 -9.58 9.38
N ARG A 896 -17.29 -10.23 8.47
CA ARG A 896 -17.64 -11.58 7.97
C ARG A 896 -17.47 -12.67 9.03
N ILE A 897 -16.48 -12.53 9.93
CA ILE A 897 -16.29 -13.43 11.08
C ILE A 897 -17.49 -13.33 12.02
N ALA A 898 -17.88 -12.12 12.45
CA ALA A 898 -19.01 -11.92 13.34
C ALA A 898 -20.29 -12.54 12.74
N ARG A 899 -20.53 -12.29 11.45
CA ARG A 899 -21.64 -12.87 10.70
C ARG A 899 -21.63 -14.40 10.68
N SER A 900 -20.48 -15.01 10.38
CA SER A 900 -20.35 -16.47 10.31
C SER A 900 -20.42 -17.14 11.69
N LYS A 901 -19.84 -16.53 12.73
CA LYS A 901 -19.98 -17.01 14.12
C LYS A 901 -21.42 -16.96 14.61
N PHE A 902 -22.16 -15.91 14.27
CA PHE A 902 -23.59 -15.85 14.61
C PHE A 902 -24.37 -16.97 13.92
N GLN A 903 -24.17 -17.19 12.62
CA GLN A 903 -24.82 -18.30 11.92
C GLN A 903 -24.43 -19.66 12.51
N LEU A 904 -23.15 -19.89 12.84
CA LEU A 904 -22.71 -21.12 13.50
C LEU A 904 -23.38 -21.30 14.86
N SER A 905 -23.58 -20.20 15.61
CA SER A 905 -24.28 -20.23 16.89
C SER A 905 -25.71 -20.75 16.77
N LEU A 906 -26.42 -20.41 15.70
CA LEU A 906 -27.79 -20.87 15.45
C LEU A 906 -27.82 -22.37 15.16
N VAL A 907 -26.92 -22.85 14.29
CA VAL A 907 -26.76 -24.28 14.00
C VAL A 907 -26.47 -25.08 15.28
N LEU A 908 -25.48 -24.64 16.06
CA LEU A 908 -25.07 -25.33 17.28
C LEU A 908 -26.17 -25.34 18.35
N ARG A 909 -26.96 -24.26 18.48
CA ARG A 909 -28.12 -24.23 19.38
C ARG A 909 -29.21 -25.22 18.96
N GLN A 910 -29.49 -25.37 17.66
CA GLN A 910 -30.42 -26.40 17.17
C GLN A 910 -29.93 -27.82 17.51
N MET A 911 -28.61 -28.03 17.53
CA MET A 911 -27.98 -29.29 17.91
C MET A 911 -27.84 -29.50 19.43
N ASN A 912 -28.28 -28.54 20.27
CA ASN A 912 -28.05 -28.49 21.72
C ASN A 912 -26.55 -28.52 22.13
N ASP A 913 -25.68 -27.97 21.29
CA ASP A 913 -24.25 -27.84 21.59
C ASP A 913 -23.99 -26.60 22.47
N PRO A 914 -23.28 -26.75 23.62
CA PRO A 914 -23.02 -25.67 24.56
C PRO A 914 -22.12 -24.55 23.99
N GLU A 915 -21.39 -24.78 22.89
CA GLU A 915 -20.60 -23.76 22.21
C GLU A 915 -21.48 -22.67 21.56
N GLY A 916 -22.72 -23.02 21.17
CA GLY A 916 -23.64 -22.12 20.47
C GLY A 916 -23.93 -20.81 21.23
N PRO A 917 -24.36 -20.82 22.49
CA PRO A 917 -24.55 -19.60 23.29
C PRO A 917 -23.31 -18.71 23.39
N GLN A 918 -22.11 -19.30 23.48
CA GLN A 918 -20.86 -18.55 23.56
C GLN A 918 -20.53 -17.84 22.25
N LEU A 919 -20.64 -18.53 21.11
CA LEU A 919 -20.37 -17.93 19.80
C LEU A 919 -21.33 -16.78 19.46
N ALA A 920 -22.59 -16.86 19.91
CA ALA A 920 -23.54 -15.76 19.74
C ALA A 920 -23.10 -14.50 20.52
N LEU A 921 -22.55 -14.68 21.72
CA LEU A 921 -22.04 -13.57 22.54
C LEU A 921 -20.78 -12.96 21.91
N GLU A 922 -19.86 -13.78 21.41
CA GLU A 922 -18.67 -13.32 20.69
C GLU A 922 -19.04 -12.54 19.42
N ALA A 923 -20.01 -13.03 18.65
CA ALA A 923 -20.50 -12.36 17.46
C ALA A 923 -21.12 -11.00 17.81
N ALA A 924 -22.00 -10.95 18.82
CA ALA A 924 -22.63 -9.71 19.29
C ALA A 924 -21.60 -8.68 19.76
N GLN A 925 -20.57 -9.11 20.50
CA GLN A 925 -19.48 -8.24 20.93
C GLN A 925 -18.69 -7.69 19.75
N MET A 926 -18.35 -8.54 18.77
CA MET A 926 -17.65 -8.08 17.56
C MET A 926 -18.49 -7.06 16.76
N ARG A 927 -19.79 -7.29 16.63
CA ARG A 927 -20.71 -6.32 16.01
C ARG A 927 -20.68 -4.97 16.74
N MET A 928 -20.76 -5.01 18.08
CA MET A 928 -20.71 -3.81 18.92
C MET A 928 -19.40 -3.04 18.70
N ASP A 929 -18.26 -3.73 18.66
CA ASP A 929 -16.95 -3.12 18.41
C ASP A 929 -16.86 -2.48 17.00
N ILE A 930 -17.52 -3.07 16.01
CA ILE A 930 -17.49 -2.58 14.61
C ILE A 930 -18.38 -1.35 14.42
N LEU A 931 -19.60 -1.37 14.99
CA LEU A 931 -20.61 -0.33 14.75
C LEU A 931 -20.69 0.72 15.86
N GLY A 932 -20.08 0.47 17.02
CA GLY A 932 -20.16 1.34 18.20
C GLY A 932 -21.56 1.39 18.84
N GLN A 933 -22.42 0.42 18.54
CA GLN A 933 -23.81 0.36 19.00
C GLN A 933 -24.12 -0.99 19.66
N ALA A 934 -24.74 -0.95 20.84
CA ALA A 934 -25.26 -2.14 21.50
C ALA A 934 -26.52 -2.65 20.77
N LEU A 935 -26.70 -3.97 20.74
CA LEU A 935 -27.91 -4.60 20.21
C LEU A 935 -29.09 -4.41 21.19
N GLU A 936 -30.28 -4.13 20.67
CA GLU A 936 -31.53 -4.19 21.44
C GLU A 936 -31.96 -5.65 21.72
N ASP A 937 -32.99 -5.86 22.54
CA ASP A 937 -33.35 -7.17 23.14
C ASP A 937 -33.69 -8.29 22.13
N SER A 938 -33.80 -8.01 20.83
CA SER A 938 -33.96 -9.01 19.77
C SER A 938 -32.81 -8.97 18.76
N VAL A 939 -31.92 -9.97 18.83
CA VAL A 939 -30.80 -10.14 17.90
C VAL A 939 -31.20 -11.12 16.79
N GLY A 940 -31.24 -10.66 15.54
CA GLY A 940 -31.60 -11.43 14.36
C GLY A 940 -30.44 -11.67 13.39
N GLU A 941 -30.65 -12.52 12.38
CA GLU A 941 -29.66 -12.77 11.31
C GLU A 941 -29.36 -11.48 10.50
N GLU A 942 -30.38 -10.65 10.28
CA GLU A 942 -30.28 -9.37 9.55
C GLU A 942 -29.27 -8.40 10.19
N ASP A 943 -29.21 -8.36 11.52
CA ASP A 943 -28.27 -7.50 12.27
C ASP A 943 -26.80 -7.79 11.93
N PHE A 944 -26.51 -9.02 11.53
CA PHE A 944 -25.18 -9.47 11.15
C PHE A 944 -24.95 -9.47 9.64
N ASP A 945 -25.99 -9.70 8.85
CA ASP A 945 -25.91 -9.56 7.39
C ASP A 945 -25.57 -8.10 7.00
N GLU A 946 -26.09 -7.11 7.72
CA GLU A 946 -25.79 -5.69 7.50
C GLU A 946 -24.30 -5.32 7.73
N LEU A 947 -23.54 -6.13 8.46
CA LEU A 947 -22.11 -5.88 8.66
C LEU A 947 -21.31 -6.00 7.38
N VAL A 948 -21.78 -6.80 6.42
CA VAL A 948 -21.11 -7.11 5.17
C VAL A 948 -21.87 -6.43 4.03
N PRO A 949 -21.53 -5.17 3.68
CA PRO A 949 -22.15 -4.51 2.55
C PRO A 949 -21.88 -5.32 1.28
N TYR A 950 -22.92 -5.55 0.47
CA TYR A 950 -22.95 -6.44 -0.70
C TYR A 950 -22.86 -7.95 -0.43
N VAL A 951 -23.78 -8.48 0.36
CA VAL A 951 -24.25 -9.85 0.14
C VAL A 951 -25.71 -9.80 -0.27
#